data_AF-A0A101I3B9-F1
#
_entry.id   AF-A0A101I3B9-F1
#
_cell.length_a   1.000
_cell.length_b   1.000
_cell.length_c   1.000
_cell.angle_alpha   90.00
_cell.angle_beta   90.00
_cell.angle_gamma   90.00
#
_symmetry.space_group_name_H-M   'P 1'
#
loop_
_entity.id
_entity.type
_entity.pdbx_description
1 polymer ?
#
loop_
_entity_poly.entity_id
_entity_poly.type
_entity_poly.pdbx_seq_one_letter_code
_entity_poly.pdbx_strand_id
1 'polypeptide(L)'
;MPKVNINKTELVWLGKYDDEGKLKAVEKPGPYPFQIVEVINKPRTGKEEPQQTLFEMWEGKEGDTFEEGWRNKLIWGDNKLVISSLLEKFAGKINLIYIDPPFATGADFKFTIKVGEEKEKITKEHSIIEEKAYRDTWGKGLDSYLQMMYERLVLMRELLAEDGSIYVHLDWHVGHYVKVMMDEIFGYENFRNEILTRRGQTKNLQYQFESFKTMNVYNDYILWYSKNPNATFNPPLRKALEYQRIGRWQSMWNNADRPTMRYELLGVNIDSGQWKWSKERAYKAVENYKKYLEESKRTGESLEEYWVRTGKCLEFVWRFGSAKPVYWVSPQEEVICDNNWFDIKGYDYSQDFKTQKSEDLLQRIILASSNPGDIVADFFCGSGTTLAVAEKLGRRWIGSDLSRYAIHITRKRLLDIENCKDLQNEGKKYGKKARPFEILNLGKYERQLWQVKTFTNKDEKQALYEYLAFILKLYGAEPISGFTNIHGRKGNALVYVGAVDSPVTIQEVIDAINDCKKVGQKELHILGWEWEMGLNDAIQELAKKEKIKLKLRIIPKEVLEAEAVKKGDIQFFELAYFKVDIIINGKAVELELKDFVIPHTDLIPEDVQDKTKKWTDWIDYWAVDFDFKNDTFNNGWTSYRTKKDRTLNLKATHNYEKPGKYKIFVKAIDIFGIDTSQVYEVEVTP
;
A
#
# COMPACT_ATOMS: atom_id res chain seq x y z
N MET A 1 -40.55 36.18 3.28
CA MET A 1 -39.41 35.28 3.56
C MET A 1 -38.15 36.00 3.14
N PRO A 2 -37.14 36.16 4.02
CA PRO A 2 -35.86 36.71 3.60
C PRO A 2 -35.27 35.82 2.49
N LYS A 3 -34.82 36.42 1.40
CA LYS A 3 -34.11 35.72 0.32
C LYS A 3 -32.81 35.17 0.92
N VAL A 4 -32.73 33.86 1.10
CA VAL A 4 -31.46 33.20 1.40
C VAL A 4 -30.56 33.40 0.19
N ASN A 5 -29.51 34.20 0.34
CA ASN A 5 -28.54 34.44 -0.72
C ASN A 5 -27.49 33.31 -0.65
N ILE A 6 -27.59 32.33 -1.54
CA ILE A 6 -26.66 31.21 -1.61
C ILE A 6 -25.41 31.67 -2.36
N ASN A 7 -24.31 31.90 -1.63
CA ASN A 7 -23.06 32.41 -2.22
C ASN A 7 -22.13 31.30 -2.75
N LYS A 8 -22.34 30.04 -2.33
CA LYS A 8 -21.56 28.86 -2.75
C LYS A 8 -22.38 27.59 -2.52
N THR A 9 -22.23 26.59 -3.39
CA THR A 9 -22.75 25.23 -3.20
C THR A 9 -21.63 24.34 -2.68
N GLU A 10 -21.88 23.56 -1.63
CA GLU A 10 -20.88 22.67 -1.03
C GLU A 10 -21.49 21.46 -0.33
N LEU A 11 -20.67 20.43 -0.10
CA LEU A 11 -21.00 19.28 0.72
C LEU A 11 -20.72 19.58 2.20
N VAL A 12 -21.67 19.32 3.08
CA VAL A 12 -21.56 19.56 4.53
C VAL A 12 -21.78 18.25 5.29
N TRP A 13 -20.98 18.00 6.33
CA TRP A 13 -21.11 16.87 7.26
C TRP A 13 -20.74 17.29 8.68
N LEU A 14 -21.09 16.47 9.66
CA LEU A 14 -20.76 16.71 11.06
C LEU A 14 -19.24 16.71 11.27
N GLY A 15 -18.70 17.83 11.75
CA GLY A 15 -17.27 17.99 12.02
C GLY A 15 -16.52 18.85 11.00
N LYS A 16 -17.10 19.16 9.83
CA LYS A 16 -16.48 20.06 8.84
C LYS A 16 -16.32 21.50 9.36
N TYR A 17 -17.33 21.98 10.07
CA TYR A 17 -17.41 23.33 10.63
C TYR A 17 -17.30 23.30 12.16
N ASP A 18 -16.72 24.34 12.76
CA ASP A 18 -16.77 24.57 14.20
C ASP A 18 -18.13 25.15 14.64
N ASP A 19 -18.30 25.33 15.95
CA ASP A 19 -19.55 25.82 16.54
C ASP A 19 -19.87 27.27 16.15
N GLU A 20 -18.89 28.01 15.61
CA GLU A 20 -19.03 29.37 15.07
C GLU A 20 -19.36 29.36 13.57
N GLY A 21 -19.44 28.18 12.94
CA GLY A 21 -19.73 28.03 11.51
C GLY A 21 -18.53 28.29 10.59
N LYS A 22 -17.29 28.32 11.13
CA LYS A 22 -16.06 28.46 10.36
C LYS A 22 -15.50 27.08 10.00
N LEU A 23 -14.93 26.95 8.80
CA LEU A 23 -14.33 25.72 8.33
C LEU A 23 -13.19 25.31 9.28
N LYS A 24 -13.25 24.10 9.83
CA LYS A 24 -12.17 23.59 10.67
C LYS A 24 -10.91 23.41 9.83
N ALA A 25 -9.81 24.00 10.29
CA ALA A 25 -8.52 23.79 9.66
C ALA A 25 -8.13 22.31 9.76
N VAL A 26 -7.62 21.74 8.66
CA VAL A 26 -7.11 20.38 8.66
C VAL A 26 -5.84 20.34 9.53
N GLU A 27 -5.91 19.57 10.61
CA GLU A 27 -4.77 19.34 11.50
C GLU A 27 -3.65 18.62 10.74
N LYS A 28 -2.43 19.15 10.83
CA LYS A 28 -1.19 18.58 10.28
C LYS A 28 -0.34 18.04 11.43
N PRO A 29 -0.63 16.84 11.94
CA PRO A 29 0.10 16.28 13.08
C PRO A 29 1.54 15.95 12.65
N GLY A 30 2.55 16.44 13.38
CA GLY A 30 3.97 16.20 13.08
C GLY A 30 4.73 17.46 12.64
N PRO A 31 5.88 17.32 11.95
CA PRO A 31 6.45 16.08 11.43
C PRO A 31 6.92 15.13 12.54
N TYR A 32 6.65 13.83 12.38
CA TYR A 32 7.20 12.79 13.24
C TYR A 32 8.33 12.07 12.50
N PRO A 33 9.48 11.85 13.14
CA PRO A 33 10.58 11.18 12.48
C PRO A 33 10.23 9.70 12.26
N PHE A 34 10.58 9.16 11.10
CA PHE A 34 10.36 7.74 10.82
C PHE A 34 11.47 6.89 11.42
N GLN A 35 11.09 5.79 12.05
CA GLN A 35 12.03 4.79 12.52
C GLN A 35 12.32 3.79 11.39
N ILE A 36 13.58 3.60 11.02
CA ILE A 36 13.96 2.58 10.03
C ILE A 36 13.98 1.21 10.73
N VAL A 37 13.13 0.29 10.27
CA VAL A 37 12.96 -1.05 10.83
C VAL A 37 13.82 -2.08 10.10
N GLU A 38 13.92 -1.93 8.78
CA GLU A 38 14.61 -2.89 7.93
C GLU A 38 15.03 -2.19 6.62
N VAL A 39 16.25 -2.49 6.17
CA VAL A 39 16.74 -2.06 4.86
C VAL A 39 16.95 -3.28 3.98
N ILE A 40 16.40 -3.23 2.76
CA ILE A 40 16.43 -4.35 1.81
C ILE A 40 17.29 -3.98 0.60
N ASN A 41 18.11 -4.94 0.14
CA ASN A 41 19.01 -4.83 -1.01
C ASN A 41 20.03 -3.66 -0.93
N LYS A 42 20.40 -3.20 0.27
CA LYS A 42 21.47 -2.19 0.46
C LYS A 42 22.86 -2.87 0.49
N PRO A 43 23.80 -2.51 -0.39
CA PRO A 43 25.18 -2.98 -0.29
C PRO A 43 25.84 -2.41 0.99
N ARG A 44 26.40 -3.26 1.86
CA ARG A 44 27.29 -2.79 2.93
C ARG A 44 28.61 -2.36 2.31
N THR A 45 28.87 -1.06 2.27
CA THR A 45 30.21 -0.56 1.94
C THR A 45 31.02 -0.47 3.23
N GLY A 46 32.26 -0.99 3.24
CA GLY A 46 33.12 -1.02 4.43
C GLY A 46 33.62 0.36 4.92
N LYS A 47 32.97 1.45 4.52
CA LYS A 47 33.29 2.84 4.87
C LYS A 47 32.28 3.49 5.84
N GLU A 48 31.15 2.84 6.11
CA GLU A 48 30.16 3.37 7.06
C GLU A 48 30.61 3.05 8.50
N GLU A 49 30.73 4.07 9.35
CA GLU A 49 31.03 3.89 10.78
C GLU A 49 29.84 3.21 11.47
N PRO A 50 30.07 2.17 12.30
CA PRO A 50 29.00 1.50 13.02
C PRO A 50 28.38 2.45 14.06
N GLN A 51 27.06 2.66 13.97
CA GLN A 51 26.31 3.48 14.91
C GLN A 51 25.74 2.64 16.05
N GLN A 52 25.60 3.26 17.23
CA GLN A 52 25.28 2.59 18.50
C GLN A 52 23.78 2.27 18.70
N THR A 53 22.89 2.63 17.77
CA THR A 53 21.44 2.50 17.95
C THR A 53 20.78 1.59 16.92
N LEU A 54 19.99 0.66 17.44
CA LEU A 54 19.15 -0.35 16.77
C LEU A 54 18.23 0.15 15.64
N PHE A 55 17.81 1.40 15.77
CA PHE A 55 16.76 1.98 14.97
C PHE A 55 17.19 3.38 14.57
N GLU A 56 17.77 3.47 13.38
CA GLU A 56 18.10 4.74 12.76
C GLU A 56 16.79 5.54 12.55
N MET A 57 16.84 6.83 12.85
CA MET A 57 15.78 7.74 12.45
C MET A 57 16.05 8.15 11.01
N TRP A 58 15.05 8.06 10.15
CA TRP A 58 15.17 8.51 8.78
C TRP A 58 15.42 10.02 8.76
N GLU A 59 16.64 10.39 8.35
CA GLU A 59 17.08 11.79 8.28
C GLU A 59 16.70 12.49 6.97
N GLY A 60 16.16 11.74 6.00
CA GLY A 60 15.80 12.30 4.71
C GLY A 60 16.98 12.84 3.89
N LYS A 61 18.20 12.32 4.07
CA LYS A 61 19.40 12.78 3.33
C LYS A 61 19.68 12.06 2.00
N GLU A 62 18.83 11.13 1.59
CA GLU A 62 18.92 10.49 0.27
C GLU A 62 18.73 11.49 -0.88
N GLY A 63 19.41 11.24 -2.01
CA GLY A 63 19.28 12.05 -3.21
C GLY A 63 17.97 11.87 -3.98
N ASP A 64 17.82 12.64 -5.06
CA ASP A 64 16.59 12.72 -5.85
C ASP A 64 16.55 11.69 -6.99
N THR A 65 17.57 10.84 -7.10
CA THR A 65 17.65 9.72 -8.07
C THR A 65 18.18 8.46 -7.40
N PHE A 66 18.02 7.30 -8.05
CA PHE A 66 18.57 6.04 -7.53
C PHE A 66 20.10 6.08 -7.50
N GLU A 67 20.71 6.75 -8.48
CA GLU A 67 22.14 6.98 -8.60
C GLU A 67 22.68 7.87 -7.48
N GLU A 68 21.87 8.82 -7.01
CA GLU A 68 22.17 9.69 -5.86
C GLU A 68 21.77 9.06 -4.51
N GLY A 69 21.43 7.78 -4.49
CA GLY A 69 21.18 7.02 -3.26
C GLY A 69 19.73 7.02 -2.77
N TRP A 70 18.75 7.36 -3.62
CA TRP A 70 17.33 7.20 -3.31
C TRP A 70 16.99 5.77 -2.89
N ARG A 71 16.18 5.62 -1.84
CA ARG A 71 15.62 4.35 -1.41
C ARG A 71 14.10 4.45 -1.39
N ASN A 72 13.43 3.48 -2.01
CA ASN A 72 11.97 3.43 -1.97
C ASN A 72 11.48 3.19 -0.52
N LYS A 73 10.24 3.58 -0.20
CA LYS A 73 9.75 3.57 1.19
C LYS A 73 8.47 2.78 1.34
N LEU A 74 8.47 1.84 2.27
CA LEU A 74 7.29 1.13 2.72
C LEU A 74 7.05 1.45 4.20
N ILE A 75 6.00 2.20 4.50
CA ILE A 75 5.80 2.84 5.81
C ILE A 75 4.63 2.18 6.54
N TRP A 76 4.89 1.66 7.74
CA TRP A 76 3.87 1.17 8.65
C TRP A 76 3.40 2.27 9.59
N GLY A 77 2.10 2.58 9.52
CA GLY A 77 1.45 3.55 10.41
C GLY A 77 0.16 4.12 9.82
N ASP A 78 -0.55 4.91 10.60
CA ASP A 78 -1.71 5.66 10.13
C ASP A 78 -1.30 6.63 9.03
N ASN A 79 -1.97 6.51 7.89
CA ASN A 79 -1.62 7.28 6.71
C ASN A 79 -1.80 8.79 6.87
N LYS A 80 -2.69 9.32 7.74
CA LYS A 80 -2.73 10.78 8.01
C LYS A 80 -1.43 11.24 8.64
N LEU A 81 -0.92 10.50 9.62
CA LEU A 81 0.34 10.83 10.30
C LEU A 81 1.55 10.66 9.37
N VAL A 82 1.56 9.60 8.56
CA VAL A 82 2.60 9.34 7.57
C VAL A 82 2.65 10.46 6.53
N ILE A 83 1.52 10.78 5.90
CA ILE A 83 1.44 11.85 4.88
C ILE A 83 1.87 13.18 5.49
N SER A 84 1.38 13.52 6.69
CA SER A 84 1.75 14.76 7.38
C SER A 84 3.25 14.85 7.66
N SER A 85 3.89 13.75 8.06
CA SER A 85 5.34 13.71 8.29
C SER A 85 6.15 13.77 6.99
N LEU A 86 5.61 13.23 5.88
CA LEU A 86 6.24 13.32 4.56
C LEU A 86 6.22 14.74 3.99
N LEU A 87 5.30 15.62 4.41
CA LEU A 87 5.19 16.99 3.89
C LEU A 87 6.49 17.78 4.04
N GLU A 88 7.23 17.58 5.14
CA GLU A 88 8.48 18.30 5.40
C GLU A 88 9.50 18.15 4.25
N LYS A 89 9.58 16.95 3.65
CA LYS A 89 10.54 16.65 2.56
C LYS A 89 9.90 16.60 1.17
N PHE A 90 8.65 16.13 1.09
CA PHE A 90 8.00 15.72 -0.16
C PHE A 90 6.83 16.62 -0.59
N ALA A 91 6.54 17.70 0.14
CA ALA A 91 5.59 18.71 -0.35
C ALA A 91 5.99 19.16 -1.76
N GLY A 92 5.05 19.10 -2.71
CA GLY A 92 5.30 19.50 -4.09
C GLY A 92 6.16 18.54 -4.92
N LYS A 93 6.42 17.29 -4.48
CA LYS A 93 7.37 16.39 -5.16
C LYS A 93 6.77 15.10 -5.72
N ILE A 94 5.55 14.72 -5.35
CA ILE A 94 4.96 13.45 -5.78
C ILE A 94 4.23 13.62 -7.11
N ASN A 95 4.69 12.94 -8.17
CA ASN A 95 4.11 13.09 -9.51
C ASN A 95 2.78 12.33 -9.65
N LEU A 96 2.61 11.21 -8.97
CA LEU A 96 1.40 10.40 -9.08
C LEU A 96 1.00 9.82 -7.74
N ILE A 97 -0.25 10.03 -7.33
CA ILE A 97 -0.87 9.34 -6.20
C ILE A 97 -1.98 8.43 -6.75
N TYR A 98 -1.95 7.15 -6.39
CA TYR A 98 -3.09 6.26 -6.57
C TYR A 98 -3.53 5.77 -5.20
N ILE A 99 -4.83 5.85 -4.91
CA ILE A 99 -5.39 5.33 -3.67
C ILE A 99 -6.65 4.48 -3.93
N ASP A 100 -6.78 3.43 -3.13
CA ASP A 100 -7.95 2.56 -3.06
C ASP A 100 -8.50 2.54 -1.62
N PRO A 101 -9.14 3.63 -1.17
CA PRO A 101 -9.67 3.72 0.19
C PRO A 101 -10.83 2.73 0.40
N PRO A 102 -11.22 2.45 1.65
CA PRO A 102 -12.44 1.69 1.93
C PRO A 102 -13.69 2.28 1.27
N PHE A 103 -14.63 1.41 0.87
CA PHE A 103 -15.84 1.79 0.13
C PHE A 103 -17.12 1.86 0.98
N ALA A 104 -17.06 2.01 2.30
CA ALA A 104 -18.27 2.12 3.14
C ALA A 104 -19.23 0.94 3.16
N THR A 105 -18.89 -0.18 2.53
CA THR A 105 -19.86 -1.24 2.21
C THR A 105 -20.36 -2.01 3.42
N GLY A 106 -19.81 -1.76 4.62
CA GLY A 106 -20.06 -2.54 5.84
C GLY A 106 -19.61 -4.01 5.74
N ALA A 107 -18.96 -4.39 4.63
CA ALA A 107 -18.55 -5.76 4.37
C ALA A 107 -17.18 -6.04 4.98
N ASP A 108 -17.13 -7.05 5.84
CA ASP A 108 -15.94 -7.54 6.54
C ASP A 108 -14.77 -7.73 5.57
N PHE A 109 -13.70 -6.98 5.78
CA PHE A 109 -12.44 -7.17 5.07
C PHE A 109 -11.80 -8.46 5.60
N LYS A 110 -12.06 -9.57 4.92
CA LYS A 110 -11.48 -10.88 5.26
C LYS A 110 -10.25 -11.14 4.40
N PHE A 111 -9.10 -11.37 5.00
CA PHE A 111 -7.91 -11.82 4.29
C PHE A 111 -7.85 -13.34 4.21
N THR A 112 -7.34 -13.85 3.09
CA THR A 112 -7.07 -15.28 2.99
C THR A 112 -5.60 -15.55 3.31
N ILE A 113 -5.35 -16.13 4.48
CA ILE A 113 -4.03 -16.57 4.92
C ILE A 113 -3.80 -18.00 4.40
N LYS A 114 -2.59 -18.28 3.96
CA LYS A 114 -2.14 -19.63 3.63
C LYS A 114 -1.23 -20.13 4.73
N VAL A 115 -1.49 -21.33 5.24
CA VAL A 115 -0.76 -21.92 6.35
C VAL A 115 0.08 -23.09 5.86
N GLY A 116 1.33 -23.15 6.29
CA GLY A 116 2.21 -24.28 6.00
C GLY A 116 2.59 -24.50 4.53
N GLU A 117 3.11 -25.70 4.25
CA GLU A 117 3.51 -26.15 2.91
C GLU A 117 2.32 -26.61 2.07
N GLU A 118 1.28 -27.08 2.74
CA GLU A 118 0.02 -27.44 2.11
C GLU A 118 -0.68 -26.15 1.64
N LYS A 119 -1.32 -26.17 0.46
CA LYS A 119 -1.97 -24.97 -0.12
C LYS A 119 -3.30 -24.65 0.56
N GLU A 120 -3.41 -24.94 1.85
CA GLU A 120 -4.62 -24.73 2.63
C GLU A 120 -4.84 -23.23 2.84
N LYS A 121 -6.10 -22.84 2.68
CA LYS A 121 -6.53 -21.44 2.77
C LYS A 121 -7.40 -21.28 4.01
N ILE A 122 -7.12 -20.25 4.78
CA ILE A 122 -7.97 -19.77 5.86
C ILE A 122 -8.42 -18.39 5.50
N THR A 123 -9.72 -18.13 5.63
CA THR A 123 -10.22 -16.75 5.55
C THR A 123 -10.23 -16.21 6.97
N LYS A 124 -9.18 -15.47 7.33
CA LYS A 124 -9.13 -14.73 8.58
C LYS A 124 -9.97 -13.47 8.41
N GLU A 125 -11.01 -13.35 9.21
CA GLU A 125 -11.62 -12.04 9.48
C GLU A 125 -10.53 -11.19 10.13
N HIS A 126 -10.40 -9.92 9.75
CA HIS A 126 -9.54 -8.99 10.47
C HIS A 126 -9.66 -9.22 11.99
N SER A 127 -8.59 -8.92 12.74
CA SER A 127 -8.82 -8.69 14.17
C SER A 127 -9.93 -7.65 14.29
N ILE A 128 -10.76 -7.71 15.33
CA ILE A 128 -11.90 -6.80 15.57
C ILE A 128 -11.50 -5.31 15.37
N ILE A 129 -10.20 -5.01 15.40
CA ILE A 129 -9.49 -3.74 15.36
C ILE A 129 -9.07 -3.31 13.96
N GLU A 130 -8.58 -4.21 13.11
CA GLU A 130 -8.44 -3.87 11.70
C GLU A 130 -9.85 -3.74 11.09
N GLU A 131 -10.80 -4.59 11.53
CA GLU A 131 -12.21 -4.46 11.17
C GLU A 131 -12.83 -3.18 11.73
N LYS A 132 -12.40 -2.69 12.92
CA LYS A 132 -12.83 -1.42 13.54
C LYS A 132 -12.12 -0.18 13.01
N ALA A 133 -10.85 -0.16 12.66
CA ALA A 133 -10.31 1.01 11.92
C ALA A 133 -11.13 1.22 10.62
N TYR A 134 -11.60 0.12 10.03
CA TYR A 134 -12.55 0.10 8.93
C TYR A 134 -14.05 0.23 9.31
N ARG A 135 -14.51 -0.08 10.54
CA ARG A 135 -15.93 0.01 11.03
C ARG A 135 -16.21 1.17 12.02
N ASP A 136 -15.26 1.63 12.82
CA ASP A 136 -15.34 2.75 13.77
C ASP A 136 -15.31 4.11 13.08
N THR A 137 -14.73 4.20 11.88
CA THR A 137 -15.04 5.31 10.98
C THR A 137 -16.51 5.28 10.53
N TRP A 138 -17.27 4.21 10.79
CA TRP A 138 -18.67 4.03 10.37
C TRP A 138 -19.67 3.93 11.54
N GLY A 139 -19.21 3.97 12.79
CA GLY A 139 -20.09 4.02 13.98
C GLY A 139 -20.99 5.26 14.03
N LYS A 140 -20.64 6.32 13.27
CA LYS A 140 -21.46 7.52 13.02
C LYS A 140 -21.98 7.64 11.59
N GLY A 141 -21.87 6.58 10.78
CA GLY A 141 -22.26 6.58 9.37
C GLY A 141 -21.28 7.33 8.46
N LEU A 142 -21.80 7.86 7.35
CA LEU A 142 -21.05 8.49 6.26
C LEU A 142 -20.17 9.68 6.69
N ASP A 143 -20.58 10.45 7.71
CA ASP A 143 -19.90 11.69 8.13
C ASP A 143 -18.44 11.45 8.55
N SER A 144 -18.21 10.43 9.36
CA SER A 144 -16.87 10.08 9.85
C SER A 144 -15.95 9.65 8.70
N TYR A 145 -16.47 8.94 7.70
CA TYR A 145 -15.71 8.59 6.50
C TYR A 145 -15.34 9.81 5.68
N LEU A 146 -16.29 10.75 5.50
CA LEU A 146 -16.03 11.99 4.78
C LEU A 146 -14.95 12.81 5.49
N GLN A 147 -14.99 12.90 6.82
CA GLN A 147 -13.94 13.56 7.60
C GLN A 147 -12.58 12.87 7.40
N MET A 148 -12.52 11.54 7.50
CA MET A 148 -11.29 10.76 7.32
C MET A 148 -10.66 11.01 5.93
N MET A 149 -11.48 10.98 4.87
CA MET A 149 -11.04 11.21 3.50
C MET A 149 -10.64 12.66 3.24
N TYR A 150 -11.41 13.63 3.75
CA TYR A 150 -11.16 15.05 3.54
C TYR A 150 -9.78 15.46 4.05
N GLU A 151 -9.45 15.09 5.29
CA GLU A 151 -8.15 15.41 5.90
C GLU A 151 -7.00 14.81 5.10
N ARG A 152 -7.14 13.56 4.64
CA ARG A 152 -6.11 12.86 3.86
C ARG A 152 -5.93 13.46 2.47
N LEU A 153 -7.02 13.76 1.76
CA LEU A 153 -6.99 14.33 0.42
C LEU A 153 -6.39 15.74 0.41
N VAL A 154 -6.65 16.56 1.44
CA VAL A 154 -6.01 17.87 1.63
C VAL A 154 -4.50 17.72 1.73
N LEU A 155 -4.02 16.80 2.59
CA LEU A 155 -2.58 16.56 2.76
C LEU A 155 -1.94 15.96 1.49
N MET A 156 -2.63 15.04 0.80
CA MET A 156 -2.16 14.47 -0.47
C MET A 156 -2.01 15.53 -1.57
N ARG A 157 -2.93 16.51 -1.63
CA ARG A 157 -2.83 17.63 -2.57
C ARG A 157 -1.55 18.45 -2.34
N GLU A 158 -1.12 18.62 -1.10
CA GLU A 158 0.12 19.32 -0.77
C GLU A 158 1.37 18.52 -1.16
N LEU A 159 1.33 17.19 -1.08
CA LEU A 159 2.41 16.32 -1.54
C LEU A 159 2.58 16.30 -3.06
N LEU A 160 1.49 16.47 -3.82
CA LEU A 160 1.55 16.43 -5.28
C LEU A 160 2.48 17.51 -5.85
N ALA A 161 3.27 17.13 -6.85
CA ALA A 161 3.99 18.06 -7.71
C ALA A 161 3.04 18.93 -8.54
N GLU A 162 3.53 20.06 -9.05
CA GLU A 162 2.71 20.99 -9.87
C GLU A 162 2.16 20.34 -11.14
N ASP A 163 2.87 19.37 -11.69
CA ASP A 163 2.48 18.55 -12.83
C ASP A 163 1.85 17.20 -12.41
N GLY A 164 1.56 17.02 -11.13
CA GLY A 164 1.14 15.75 -10.55
C GLY A 164 -0.36 15.43 -10.69
N SER A 165 -0.67 14.14 -10.64
CA SER A 165 -2.04 13.61 -10.70
C SER A 165 -2.39 12.72 -9.52
N ILE A 166 -3.66 12.67 -9.15
CA ILE A 166 -4.24 11.74 -8.19
C ILE A 166 -5.38 10.94 -8.81
N TYR A 167 -5.38 9.64 -8.55
CA TYR A 167 -6.42 8.70 -8.94
C TYR A 167 -7.03 8.08 -7.67
N VAL A 168 -8.36 8.19 -7.54
CA VAL A 168 -9.09 7.65 -6.38
C VAL A 168 -10.10 6.61 -6.88
N HIS A 169 -9.84 5.34 -6.57
CA HIS A 169 -10.73 4.23 -6.94
C HIS A 169 -11.87 4.12 -5.93
N LEU A 170 -13.12 4.13 -6.40
CA LEU A 170 -14.31 4.18 -5.57
C LEU A 170 -15.44 3.32 -6.15
N ASP A 171 -16.44 3.06 -5.31
CA ASP A 171 -17.72 2.51 -5.74
C ASP A 171 -18.90 3.44 -5.45
N TRP A 172 -20.08 3.03 -5.90
CA TRP A 172 -21.31 3.83 -5.89
C TRP A 172 -21.76 4.30 -4.49
N HIS A 173 -21.30 3.69 -3.40
CA HIS A 173 -21.71 4.10 -2.05
C HIS A 173 -21.16 5.48 -1.67
N VAL A 174 -19.90 5.76 -2.02
CA VAL A 174 -19.18 6.94 -1.51
C VAL A 174 -18.73 7.92 -2.58
N GLY A 175 -18.52 7.47 -3.81
CA GLY A 175 -17.70 8.26 -4.70
C GLY A 175 -18.38 9.49 -5.33
N HIS A 176 -19.70 9.63 -5.27
CA HIS A 176 -20.34 10.93 -5.52
C HIS A 176 -19.99 11.96 -4.43
N TYR A 177 -19.95 11.56 -3.16
CA TYR A 177 -19.54 12.43 -2.06
C TYR A 177 -18.07 12.78 -2.16
N VAL A 178 -17.20 11.80 -2.48
CA VAL A 178 -15.77 12.04 -2.69
C VAL A 178 -15.53 12.92 -3.92
N LYS A 179 -16.30 12.79 -5.01
CA LYS A 179 -16.21 13.68 -6.18
C LYS A 179 -16.43 15.14 -5.80
N VAL A 180 -17.52 15.45 -5.10
CA VAL A 180 -17.82 16.82 -4.67
C VAL A 180 -16.78 17.33 -3.68
N MET A 181 -16.29 16.47 -2.80
CA MET A 181 -15.19 16.79 -1.89
C MET A 181 -13.88 17.11 -2.65
N MET A 182 -13.55 16.33 -3.66
CA MET A 182 -12.36 16.58 -4.49
C MET A 182 -12.51 17.84 -5.35
N ASP A 183 -13.72 18.19 -5.81
CA ASP A 183 -13.97 19.48 -6.47
C ASP A 183 -13.65 20.67 -5.55
N GLU A 184 -13.96 20.55 -4.25
CA GLU A 184 -13.61 21.56 -3.26
C GLU A 184 -12.10 21.62 -2.99
N ILE A 185 -11.44 20.47 -2.86
CA ILE A 185 -10.02 20.37 -2.48
C ILE A 185 -9.09 20.72 -3.66
N PHE A 186 -9.33 20.12 -4.82
CA PHE A 186 -8.47 20.23 -6.00
C PHE A 186 -8.90 21.34 -6.96
N GLY A 187 -10.15 21.80 -6.87
CA GLY A 187 -10.76 22.71 -7.84
C GLY A 187 -11.50 21.95 -8.94
N TYR A 188 -12.70 22.42 -9.28
CA TYR A 188 -13.55 21.80 -10.30
C TYR A 188 -12.87 21.76 -11.67
N GLU A 189 -12.11 22.79 -12.01
CA GLU A 189 -11.32 22.93 -13.24
C GLU A 189 -10.16 21.92 -13.35
N ASN A 190 -9.79 21.31 -12.22
CA ASN A 190 -8.73 20.32 -12.13
C ASN A 190 -9.23 18.88 -12.17
N PHE A 191 -10.54 18.68 -12.26
CA PHE A 191 -11.12 17.39 -12.64
C PHE A 191 -10.75 17.05 -14.08
N ARG A 192 -10.17 15.86 -14.29
CA ARG A 192 -9.68 15.43 -15.60
C ARG A 192 -10.63 14.43 -16.24
N ASN A 193 -11.04 13.39 -15.52
CA ASN A 193 -12.02 12.43 -16.01
C ASN A 193 -12.57 11.52 -14.91
N GLU A 194 -13.69 10.85 -15.21
CA GLU A 194 -14.19 9.70 -14.47
C GLU A 194 -14.00 8.45 -15.35
N ILE A 195 -13.18 7.52 -14.88
CA ILE A 195 -12.78 6.33 -15.62
C ILE A 195 -13.58 5.12 -15.11
N LEU A 196 -14.22 4.40 -16.02
CA LEU A 196 -15.00 3.20 -15.71
C LEU A 196 -14.13 1.95 -15.81
N THR A 197 -14.12 1.14 -14.76
CA THR A 197 -13.39 -0.13 -14.76
C THR A 197 -14.30 -1.30 -14.46
N ARG A 198 -14.01 -2.45 -15.06
CA ARG A 198 -14.83 -3.65 -14.87
C ARG A 198 -14.54 -4.32 -13.52
N ARG A 199 -15.58 -4.55 -12.71
CA ARG A 199 -15.52 -5.48 -11.58
C ARG A 199 -15.34 -6.89 -12.17
N GLY A 200 -14.18 -7.51 -11.93
CA GLY A 200 -13.77 -8.69 -12.71
C GLY A 200 -14.66 -9.94 -12.54
N GLN A 201 -15.50 -10.02 -11.50
CA GLN A 201 -16.57 -11.03 -11.37
C GLN A 201 -17.93 -10.35 -11.16
N THR A 202 -18.83 -10.50 -12.13
CA THR A 202 -20.26 -10.20 -11.94
C THR A 202 -20.86 -11.35 -11.13
N LYS A 203 -21.06 -11.18 -9.82
CA LYS A 203 -21.82 -12.15 -9.03
C LYS A 203 -23.28 -12.06 -9.44
N ASN A 204 -23.73 -12.95 -10.31
CA ASN A 204 -25.13 -13.09 -10.71
C ASN A 204 -25.96 -13.79 -9.62
N LEU A 205 -25.78 -13.40 -8.35
CA LEU A 205 -26.56 -13.89 -7.20
C LEU A 205 -28.06 -13.57 -7.33
N GLN A 206 -28.46 -12.68 -8.25
CA GLN A 206 -29.86 -12.39 -8.47
C GLN A 206 -30.60 -13.43 -9.32
N TYR A 207 -29.90 -14.21 -10.16
CA TYR A 207 -30.53 -15.22 -11.05
C TYR A 207 -31.15 -16.41 -10.30
N GLN A 208 -30.80 -16.59 -9.03
CA GLN A 208 -31.35 -17.62 -8.13
C GLN A 208 -32.65 -17.17 -7.45
N PHE A 209 -33.12 -15.94 -7.68
CA PHE A 209 -34.41 -15.46 -7.19
C PHE A 209 -35.40 -15.33 -8.35
N GLU A 210 -36.67 -15.65 -8.10
CA GLU A 210 -37.75 -15.54 -9.09
C GLU A 210 -38.09 -14.09 -9.47
N SER A 211 -37.65 -13.11 -8.67
CA SER A 211 -37.88 -11.68 -8.91
C SER A 211 -36.62 -10.84 -8.70
N PHE A 212 -36.33 -9.95 -9.65
CA PHE A 212 -35.21 -9.01 -9.62
C PHE A 212 -35.65 -7.69 -8.99
N LYS A 213 -34.99 -7.25 -7.90
CA LYS A 213 -35.27 -5.95 -7.25
C LYS A 213 -34.46 -4.78 -7.82
N THR A 214 -33.26 -5.05 -8.33
CA THR A 214 -32.32 -4.04 -8.86
C THR A 214 -31.42 -4.66 -9.93
N MET A 215 -30.67 -3.86 -10.69
CA MET A 215 -29.65 -4.37 -11.62
C MET A 215 -28.34 -4.74 -10.88
N ASN A 216 -27.58 -5.69 -11.45
CA ASN A 216 -26.25 -6.03 -10.95
C ASN A 216 -25.24 -4.91 -11.24
N VAL A 217 -24.39 -4.61 -10.26
CA VAL A 217 -23.29 -3.64 -10.40
C VAL A 217 -22.15 -4.27 -11.19
N TYR A 218 -21.81 -3.69 -12.34
CA TYR A 218 -20.78 -4.21 -13.25
C TYR A 218 -19.44 -3.46 -13.16
N ASN A 219 -19.47 -2.20 -12.78
CA ASN A 219 -18.32 -1.32 -12.84
C ASN A 219 -18.04 -0.63 -11.50
N ASP A 220 -16.76 -0.32 -11.31
CA ASP A 220 -16.29 0.70 -10.38
C ASP A 220 -15.87 1.94 -11.19
N TYR A 221 -15.64 3.04 -10.49
CA TYR A 221 -15.16 4.26 -11.10
C TYR A 221 -13.91 4.77 -10.41
N ILE A 222 -13.04 5.40 -11.20
CA ILE A 222 -11.81 6.02 -10.74
C ILE A 222 -11.91 7.49 -11.08
N LEU A 223 -11.86 8.32 -10.05
CA LEU A 223 -11.79 9.77 -10.21
C LEU A 223 -10.34 10.16 -10.49
N TRP A 224 -10.13 10.88 -11.59
CA TRP A 224 -8.83 11.45 -11.93
C TRP A 224 -8.86 12.96 -11.78
N TYR A 225 -8.01 13.45 -10.89
CA TYR A 225 -7.72 14.86 -10.72
C TYR A 225 -6.23 15.10 -10.94
N SER A 226 -5.90 16.32 -11.31
CA SER A 226 -4.53 16.83 -11.29
C SER A 226 -4.38 17.92 -10.24
N LYS A 227 -3.15 18.27 -9.88
CA LYS A 227 -2.91 19.50 -9.10
C LYS A 227 -3.27 20.76 -9.89
N ASN A 228 -2.93 20.80 -11.18
CA ASN A 228 -3.13 21.93 -12.10
C ASN A 228 -3.49 21.48 -13.54
N PRO A 229 -3.93 22.39 -14.44
CA PRO A 229 -4.21 22.11 -15.87
C PRO A 229 -3.09 21.45 -16.67
N ASN A 230 -1.83 21.72 -16.32
CA ASN A 230 -0.66 21.31 -17.09
C ASN A 230 -0.01 20.02 -16.55
N ALA A 231 -0.81 19.12 -15.96
CA ALA A 231 -0.29 17.87 -15.43
C ALA A 231 0.23 16.93 -16.53
N THR A 232 1.20 16.11 -16.17
CA THR A 232 1.75 15.07 -17.04
C THR A 232 0.64 14.12 -17.48
N PHE A 233 0.44 13.98 -18.79
CA PHE A 233 -0.52 13.04 -19.36
C PHE A 233 -0.02 12.44 -20.67
N ASN A 234 0.22 11.13 -20.67
CA ASN A 234 0.57 10.29 -21.80
C ASN A 234 -0.69 9.49 -22.21
N PRO A 235 -1.40 9.85 -23.29
CA PRO A 235 -2.68 9.22 -23.63
C PRO A 235 -2.54 7.70 -23.76
N PRO A 236 -3.24 6.90 -22.92
CA PRO A 236 -3.09 5.45 -22.97
C PRO A 236 -3.66 4.90 -24.26
N LEU A 237 -3.05 3.83 -24.78
CA LEU A 237 -3.52 3.11 -25.96
C LEU A 237 -4.20 1.79 -25.54
N ARG A 238 -5.20 1.38 -26.31
CA ARG A 238 -5.81 0.05 -26.24
C ARG A 238 -5.81 -0.62 -27.61
N LYS A 239 -5.88 -1.94 -27.59
CA LYS A 239 -6.13 -2.72 -28.80
C LYS A 239 -7.42 -2.25 -29.47
N ALA A 240 -7.34 -2.02 -30.77
CA ALA A 240 -8.49 -1.66 -31.58
C ALA A 240 -9.52 -2.81 -31.58
N LEU A 241 -10.80 -2.46 -31.58
CA LEU A 241 -11.90 -3.41 -31.75
C LEU A 241 -11.89 -3.96 -33.19
N GLU A 242 -12.54 -5.10 -33.43
CA GLU A 242 -12.54 -5.77 -34.73
C GLU A 242 -12.93 -4.83 -35.88
N TYR A 243 -14.01 -4.05 -35.72
CA TYR A 243 -14.44 -3.07 -36.73
C TYR A 243 -13.48 -1.88 -36.92
N GLN A 244 -12.56 -1.66 -36.00
CA GLN A 244 -11.52 -0.61 -36.07
C GLN A 244 -10.25 -1.14 -36.76
N ARG A 245 -10.08 -2.45 -36.85
CA ARG A 245 -8.95 -3.12 -37.53
C ARG A 245 -9.17 -3.27 -39.03
N ILE A 246 -10.30 -2.81 -39.55
CA ILE A 246 -10.65 -2.85 -40.96
C ILE A 246 -10.85 -1.41 -41.44
N GLY A 247 -10.37 -1.11 -42.64
CA GLY A 247 -10.53 0.18 -43.26
C GLY A 247 -11.99 0.46 -43.55
N ARG A 248 -12.47 1.65 -43.20
CA ARG A 248 -13.87 2.02 -43.41
C ARG A 248 -14.04 3.43 -43.94
N TRP A 249 -15.10 3.61 -44.72
CA TRP A 249 -15.48 4.92 -45.22
C TRP A 249 -16.37 5.64 -44.21
N GLN A 250 -16.07 6.91 -43.93
CA GLN A 250 -16.88 7.77 -43.09
C GLN A 250 -17.31 9.03 -43.83
N SER A 251 -18.48 9.55 -43.51
CA SER A 251 -18.98 10.81 -44.06
C SER A 251 -17.99 11.95 -43.86
N MET A 252 -17.66 12.66 -44.94
CA MET A 252 -16.91 13.92 -44.88
C MET A 252 -17.70 15.05 -44.23
N TRP A 253 -19.02 14.95 -44.20
CA TRP A 253 -19.90 15.98 -43.66
C TRP A 253 -20.16 15.79 -42.17
N ASN A 254 -20.27 16.91 -41.42
CA ASN A 254 -20.82 16.95 -40.07
C ASN A 254 -21.68 18.22 -39.84
N ASN A 255 -22.37 18.28 -38.69
CA ASN A 255 -23.27 19.38 -38.33
C ASN A 255 -22.56 20.65 -37.81
N ALA A 256 -21.23 20.66 -37.72
CA ALA A 256 -20.52 21.85 -37.25
C ALA A 256 -20.67 22.99 -38.28
N ASP A 257 -20.65 24.23 -37.80
CA ASP A 257 -20.91 25.39 -38.65
C ASP A 257 -19.70 26.30 -38.79
N ARG A 258 -18.77 25.93 -39.67
CA ARG A 258 -17.67 26.77 -40.11
C ARG A 258 -17.81 27.02 -41.62
N PRO A 259 -18.28 28.21 -42.05
CA PRO A 259 -18.47 28.52 -43.47
C PRO A 259 -17.22 28.32 -44.33
N THR A 260 -16.02 28.52 -43.76
CA THR A 260 -14.73 28.32 -44.44
C THR A 260 -14.45 26.87 -44.84
N MET A 261 -15.16 25.92 -44.24
CA MET A 261 -15.05 24.47 -44.51
C MET A 261 -16.13 23.99 -45.49
N ARG A 262 -16.84 24.92 -46.15
CA ARG A 262 -17.79 24.63 -47.23
C ARG A 262 -17.13 24.96 -48.56
N TYR A 263 -16.83 23.94 -49.35
CA TYR A 263 -16.24 24.06 -50.67
C TYR A 263 -16.77 22.94 -51.55
N GLU A 264 -16.68 23.10 -52.86
CA GLU A 264 -17.10 22.05 -53.79
C GLU A 264 -16.16 20.84 -53.64
N LEU A 265 -16.71 19.66 -53.36
CA LEU A 265 -15.96 18.41 -53.22
C LEU A 265 -16.64 17.29 -54.00
N LEU A 266 -15.96 16.78 -55.03
CA LEU A 266 -16.45 15.68 -55.89
C LEU A 266 -17.84 15.98 -56.49
N GLY A 267 -18.06 17.22 -56.95
CA GLY A 267 -19.31 17.71 -57.53
C GLY A 267 -20.41 17.95 -56.50
N VAL A 268 -20.08 18.11 -55.22
CA VAL A 268 -21.04 18.40 -54.13
C VAL A 268 -20.74 19.74 -53.49
N ASN A 269 -21.74 20.61 -53.50
CA ASN A 269 -21.79 21.82 -52.68
C ASN A 269 -22.73 21.57 -51.49
N ILE A 270 -22.42 22.16 -50.33
CA ILE A 270 -23.23 22.03 -49.12
C ILE A 270 -23.67 23.42 -48.64
N ASP A 271 -24.97 23.56 -48.38
CA ASP A 271 -25.56 24.82 -47.91
C ASP A 271 -25.63 24.91 -46.38
N SER A 272 -25.53 23.75 -45.70
CA SER A 272 -25.55 23.62 -44.25
C SER A 272 -24.53 22.60 -43.73
N GLY A 273 -24.07 22.80 -42.49
CA GLY A 273 -22.98 22.04 -41.90
C GLY A 273 -21.61 22.40 -42.50
N GLN A 274 -20.67 21.46 -42.46
CA GLN A 274 -19.34 21.64 -43.04
C GLN A 274 -18.69 20.32 -43.47
N TRP A 275 -17.62 20.41 -44.27
CA TRP A 275 -16.69 19.31 -44.42
C TRP A 275 -15.77 19.19 -43.19
N LYS A 276 -15.33 17.96 -42.89
CA LYS A 276 -14.42 17.66 -41.78
C LYS A 276 -12.99 18.08 -42.06
N TRP A 277 -12.57 18.13 -43.31
CA TRP A 277 -11.18 18.43 -43.71
C TRP A 277 -11.08 19.77 -44.43
N SER A 278 -9.89 20.37 -44.41
CA SER A 278 -9.62 21.55 -45.22
C SER A 278 -9.64 21.20 -46.71
N LYS A 279 -9.92 22.20 -47.55
CA LYS A 279 -9.96 22.06 -49.01
C LYS A 279 -8.72 21.39 -49.57
N GLU A 280 -7.54 21.86 -49.17
CA GLU A 280 -6.24 21.34 -49.62
C GLU A 280 -6.05 19.86 -49.27
N ARG A 281 -6.30 19.49 -48.01
CA ARG A 281 -6.18 18.10 -47.54
C ARG A 281 -7.15 17.19 -48.28
N ALA A 282 -8.42 17.61 -48.43
CA ALA A 282 -9.43 16.82 -49.11
C ALA A 282 -9.11 16.61 -50.60
N TYR A 283 -8.64 17.65 -51.30
CA TYR A 283 -8.29 17.51 -52.73
C TYR A 283 -7.07 16.63 -52.94
N LYS A 284 -6.04 16.74 -52.08
CA LYS A 284 -4.91 15.82 -52.10
C LYS A 284 -5.36 14.37 -51.90
N ALA A 285 -6.29 14.14 -50.96
CA ALA A 285 -6.83 12.81 -50.72
C ALA A 285 -7.72 12.27 -51.86
N VAL A 286 -8.42 13.16 -52.58
CA VAL A 286 -9.13 12.79 -53.83
C VAL A 286 -8.13 12.37 -54.90
N GLU A 287 -7.04 13.11 -55.05
CA GLU A 287 -5.99 12.78 -56.03
C GLU A 287 -5.31 11.45 -55.72
N ASN A 288 -4.98 11.20 -54.45
CA ASN A 288 -4.45 9.91 -53.99
C ASN A 288 -5.39 8.75 -54.36
N TYR A 289 -6.71 8.94 -54.19
CA TYR A 289 -7.67 7.89 -54.51
C TYR A 289 -7.78 7.64 -56.02
N LYS A 290 -7.68 8.70 -56.84
CA LYS A 290 -7.61 8.56 -58.30
C LYS A 290 -6.38 7.76 -58.74
N LYS A 291 -5.20 8.05 -58.17
CA LYS A 291 -3.95 7.30 -58.43
C LYS A 291 -4.09 5.83 -58.05
N TYR A 292 -4.66 5.55 -56.87
CA TYR A 292 -5.00 4.19 -56.46
C TYR A 292 -5.89 3.47 -57.48
N LEU A 293 -6.98 4.10 -57.96
CA LEU A 293 -7.89 3.48 -58.94
C LEU A 293 -7.21 3.16 -60.27
N GLU A 294 -6.22 3.95 -60.70
CA GLU A 294 -5.46 3.70 -61.92
C GLU A 294 -4.47 2.54 -61.77
N GLU A 295 -3.77 2.48 -60.64
CA GLU A 295 -2.80 1.41 -60.33
C GLU A 295 -3.50 0.08 -60.04
N SER A 296 -4.56 0.10 -59.23
CA SER A 296 -5.35 -1.08 -58.84
C SER A 296 -5.96 -1.80 -60.04
N LYS A 297 -6.30 -1.09 -61.12
CA LYS A 297 -6.73 -1.72 -62.40
C LYS A 297 -5.67 -2.61 -63.03
N ARG A 298 -4.38 -2.34 -62.78
CA ARG A 298 -3.24 -3.12 -63.30
C ARG A 298 -2.80 -4.21 -62.33
N THR A 299 -2.80 -3.91 -61.03
CA THR A 299 -2.26 -4.80 -59.99
C THR A 299 -3.31 -5.73 -59.39
N GLY A 300 -4.59 -5.35 -59.46
CA GLY A 300 -5.69 -6.04 -58.75
C GLY A 300 -5.69 -5.81 -57.23
N GLU A 301 -4.82 -4.93 -56.72
CA GLU A 301 -4.66 -4.72 -55.28
C GLU A 301 -5.85 -3.97 -54.67
N SER A 302 -6.21 -4.36 -53.45
CA SER A 302 -7.17 -3.64 -52.61
C SER A 302 -6.61 -2.29 -52.13
N LEU A 303 -7.49 -1.40 -51.66
CA LEU A 303 -7.07 -0.10 -51.12
C LEU A 303 -6.16 -0.25 -49.89
N GLU A 304 -6.38 -1.27 -49.06
CA GLU A 304 -5.56 -1.54 -47.89
C GLU A 304 -4.15 -2.00 -48.29
N GLU A 305 -4.03 -2.90 -49.26
CA GLU A 305 -2.74 -3.35 -49.79
C GLU A 305 -1.95 -2.18 -50.42
N TYR A 306 -2.64 -1.33 -51.18
CA TYR A 306 -2.06 -0.10 -51.74
C TYR A 306 -1.55 0.84 -50.64
N TRP A 307 -2.34 1.05 -49.59
CA TRP A 307 -1.97 1.90 -48.46
C TRP A 307 -0.77 1.36 -47.68
N VAL A 308 -0.70 0.04 -47.46
CA VAL A 308 0.47 -0.62 -46.84
C VAL A 308 1.70 -0.46 -47.72
N ARG A 309 1.58 -0.71 -49.03
CA ARG A 309 2.68 -0.59 -50.01
C ARG A 309 3.23 0.82 -50.10
N THR A 310 2.37 1.84 -49.95
CA THR A 310 2.75 3.27 -49.97
C THR A 310 3.22 3.79 -48.61
N GLY A 311 3.55 2.90 -47.67
CA GLY A 311 4.13 3.28 -46.38
C GLY A 311 3.12 3.86 -45.38
N LYS A 312 1.83 3.52 -45.51
CA LYS A 312 0.75 3.90 -44.58
C LYS A 312 0.54 5.41 -44.40
N CYS A 313 0.95 6.22 -45.39
CA CYS A 313 0.97 7.69 -45.28
C CYS A 313 -0.10 8.40 -46.11
N LEU A 314 -0.83 7.69 -46.97
CA LEU A 314 -1.81 8.28 -47.87
C LEU A 314 -3.21 8.35 -47.23
N GLU A 315 -3.90 9.44 -47.52
CA GLU A 315 -5.30 9.67 -47.16
C GLU A 315 -6.16 9.61 -48.42
N PHE A 316 -7.41 9.15 -48.29
CA PHE A 316 -8.29 8.95 -49.44
C PHE A 316 -9.68 9.55 -49.22
N VAL A 317 -10.20 10.22 -50.24
CA VAL A 317 -11.57 10.74 -50.28
C VAL A 317 -12.23 10.29 -51.57
N TRP A 318 -13.46 9.79 -51.45
CA TRP A 318 -14.25 9.28 -52.57
C TRP A 318 -15.74 9.62 -52.41
N ARG A 319 -16.53 9.30 -53.42
CA ARG A 319 -17.98 9.46 -53.44
C ARG A 319 -18.63 8.28 -54.16
N PHE A 320 -19.60 7.63 -53.50
CA PHE A 320 -20.38 6.54 -54.10
C PHE A 320 -21.59 7.09 -54.86
N GLY A 321 -21.50 7.17 -56.20
CA GLY A 321 -22.61 7.67 -57.03
C GLY A 321 -23.05 9.08 -56.62
N SER A 322 -24.34 9.24 -56.30
CA SER A 322 -24.91 10.53 -55.87
C SER A 322 -24.75 10.83 -54.37
N ALA A 323 -24.20 9.91 -53.57
CA ALA A 323 -24.04 10.08 -52.11
C ALA A 323 -23.14 11.27 -51.73
N LYS A 324 -23.13 11.66 -50.45
CA LYS A 324 -22.15 12.65 -49.97
C LYS A 324 -20.72 12.07 -50.00
N PRO A 325 -19.68 12.89 -50.22
CA PRO A 325 -18.29 12.47 -50.13
C PRO A 325 -17.98 11.80 -48.79
N VAL A 326 -17.09 10.81 -48.85
CA VAL A 326 -16.59 10.03 -47.72
C VAL A 326 -15.07 10.06 -47.71
N TYR A 327 -14.47 9.98 -46.53
CA TYR A 327 -13.04 9.75 -46.37
C TYR A 327 -12.80 8.36 -45.82
N TRP A 328 -11.67 7.79 -46.21
CA TRP A 328 -11.25 6.49 -45.72
C TRP A 328 -10.53 6.65 -44.39
N VAL A 329 -10.95 5.85 -43.40
CA VAL A 329 -10.29 5.68 -42.12
C VAL A 329 -9.50 4.39 -42.21
N SER A 330 -8.18 4.50 -42.09
CA SER A 330 -7.28 3.35 -42.16
C SER A 330 -7.49 2.37 -41.00
N PRO A 331 -7.21 1.08 -41.20
CA PRO A 331 -7.07 0.11 -40.11
C PRO A 331 -6.18 0.65 -38.98
N GLN A 332 -6.62 0.47 -37.75
CA GLN A 332 -5.84 0.78 -36.56
C GLN A 332 -5.60 -0.50 -35.78
N GLU A 333 -4.36 -0.75 -35.36
CA GLU A 333 -4.02 -1.84 -34.44
C GLU A 333 -4.29 -1.41 -32.99
N GLU A 334 -4.00 -0.14 -32.70
CA GLU A 334 -4.21 0.50 -31.41
C GLU A 334 -4.94 1.83 -31.57
N VAL A 335 -5.73 2.18 -30.56
CA VAL A 335 -6.46 3.45 -30.49
C VAL A 335 -6.29 4.06 -29.12
N ILE A 336 -6.34 5.39 -29.05
CA ILE A 336 -6.33 6.10 -27.77
C ILE A 336 -7.54 5.65 -26.95
N CYS A 337 -7.29 5.29 -25.70
CA CYS A 337 -8.34 4.97 -24.72
C CYS A 337 -9.16 6.21 -24.42
N ASP A 338 -10.47 6.04 -24.38
CA ASP A 338 -11.38 6.97 -23.72
C ASP A 338 -11.44 6.62 -22.21
N ASN A 339 -12.51 7.05 -21.54
CA ASN A 339 -12.73 6.77 -20.13
C ASN A 339 -13.40 5.41 -19.87
N ASN A 340 -13.64 4.59 -20.89
CA ASN A 340 -14.17 3.23 -20.76
C ASN A 340 -13.03 2.21 -20.81
N TRP A 341 -12.62 1.72 -19.64
CA TRP A 341 -11.53 0.75 -19.49
C TRP A 341 -12.06 -0.66 -19.18
N PHE A 342 -13.16 -1.07 -19.84
CA PHE A 342 -13.69 -2.43 -19.72
C PHE A 342 -12.87 -3.50 -20.47
N ASP A 343 -11.88 -3.09 -21.26
CA ASP A 343 -10.91 -3.99 -21.89
C ASP A 343 -9.93 -4.60 -20.88
N ILE A 344 -9.77 -3.97 -19.72
CA ILE A 344 -8.95 -4.45 -18.61
C ILE A 344 -9.81 -4.75 -17.37
N LYS A 345 -9.32 -5.64 -16.51
CA LYS A 345 -9.99 -5.94 -15.23
C LYS A 345 -9.57 -4.93 -14.17
N GLY A 346 -10.49 -4.48 -13.33
CA GLY A 346 -10.16 -3.65 -12.17
C GLY A 346 -9.47 -4.43 -11.04
N TYR A 347 -9.80 -5.71 -10.90
CA TYR A 347 -9.33 -6.59 -9.82
C TYR A 347 -8.70 -7.86 -10.35
N ASP A 348 -7.72 -8.38 -9.61
CA ASP A 348 -7.15 -9.70 -9.82
C ASP A 348 -7.60 -10.68 -8.72
N TYR A 349 -8.65 -11.46 -9.02
CA TYR A 349 -9.18 -12.48 -8.11
C TYR A 349 -8.38 -13.80 -8.13
N SER A 350 -7.29 -13.89 -8.90
CA SER A 350 -6.41 -15.08 -8.87
C SER A 350 -5.57 -15.15 -7.58
N GLN A 351 -5.59 -14.09 -6.77
CA GLN A 351 -4.73 -13.87 -5.61
C GLN A 351 -5.52 -13.95 -4.28
N ASP A 352 -4.81 -14.23 -3.18
CA ASP A 352 -5.37 -14.46 -1.83
C ASP A 352 -5.81 -13.17 -1.10
N PHE A 353 -5.59 -12.01 -1.72
CA PHE A 353 -6.08 -10.73 -1.26
C PHE A 353 -7.31 -10.36 -2.09
N LYS A 354 -8.51 -10.51 -1.50
CA LYS A 354 -9.80 -10.45 -2.24
C LYS A 354 -10.04 -9.16 -3.02
N THR A 355 -9.42 -8.06 -2.58
CA THR A 355 -9.57 -6.72 -3.15
C THR A 355 -8.36 -6.27 -3.97
N GLN A 356 -7.41 -7.17 -4.29
CA GLN A 356 -6.21 -6.81 -5.03
C GLN A 356 -6.54 -6.24 -6.41
N LYS A 357 -5.97 -5.07 -6.71
CA LYS A 357 -6.08 -4.44 -8.03
C LYS A 357 -5.23 -5.14 -9.07
N SER A 358 -5.70 -5.07 -10.31
CA SER A 358 -4.98 -5.61 -11.48
C SER A 358 -3.70 -4.84 -11.76
N GLU A 359 -2.61 -5.55 -12.10
CA GLU A 359 -1.38 -4.92 -12.58
C GLU A 359 -1.61 -4.16 -13.90
N ASP A 360 -2.49 -4.66 -14.78
CA ASP A 360 -2.77 -4.01 -16.07
C ASP A 360 -3.47 -2.65 -15.87
N LEU A 361 -4.33 -2.52 -14.84
CA LEU A 361 -4.98 -1.26 -14.48
C LEU A 361 -3.95 -0.24 -13.99
N LEU A 362 -3.14 -0.62 -13.01
CA LEU A 362 -2.14 0.28 -12.44
C LEU A 362 -1.05 0.60 -13.45
N GLN A 363 -0.70 -0.33 -14.33
CA GLN A 363 0.23 -0.07 -15.43
C GLN A 363 -0.31 1.04 -16.33
N ARG A 364 -1.59 0.97 -16.71
CA ARG A 364 -2.22 2.01 -17.54
C ARG A 364 -2.22 3.37 -16.83
N ILE A 365 -2.58 3.41 -15.55
CA ILE A 365 -2.59 4.65 -14.75
C ILE A 365 -1.17 5.25 -14.64
N ILE A 366 -0.19 4.43 -14.25
CA ILE A 366 1.18 4.88 -14.01
C ILE A 366 1.84 5.35 -15.31
N LEU A 367 1.64 4.66 -16.42
CA LEU A 367 2.13 5.11 -17.72
C LEU A 367 1.44 6.40 -18.18
N ALA A 368 0.14 6.54 -17.90
CA ALA A 368 -0.63 7.72 -18.32
C ALA A 368 -0.22 8.98 -17.57
N SER A 369 0.18 8.91 -16.30
CA SER A 369 0.38 10.11 -15.47
C SER A 369 1.71 10.15 -14.73
N SER A 370 2.72 9.43 -15.22
CA SER A 370 4.11 9.52 -14.74
C SER A 370 5.10 9.05 -15.80
N ASN A 371 6.35 9.49 -15.66
CA ASN A 371 7.50 9.11 -16.46
C ASN A 371 8.49 8.26 -15.65
N PRO A 372 9.43 7.53 -16.29
CA PRO A 372 10.51 6.85 -15.58
C PRO A 372 11.28 7.82 -14.67
N GLY A 373 11.58 7.42 -13.43
CA GLY A 373 12.22 8.29 -12.43
C GLY A 373 11.27 9.13 -11.57
N ASP A 374 10.01 9.30 -11.97
CA ASP A 374 9.00 10.00 -11.17
C ASP A 374 8.68 9.26 -9.86
N ILE A 375 8.10 9.97 -8.90
CA ILE A 375 7.65 9.41 -7.62
C ILE A 375 6.16 9.06 -7.71
N VAL A 376 5.86 7.77 -7.51
CA VAL A 376 4.50 7.24 -7.38
C VAL A 376 4.22 6.90 -5.92
N ALA A 377 3.10 7.37 -5.37
CA ALA A 377 2.72 7.08 -3.99
C ALA A 377 1.36 6.39 -3.87
N ASP A 378 1.25 5.51 -2.87
CA ASP A 378 0.02 4.82 -2.50
C ASP A 378 -0.08 4.70 -0.97
N PHE A 379 -0.94 5.52 -0.37
CA PHE A 379 -1.12 5.58 1.08
C PHE A 379 -2.20 4.63 1.60
N PHE A 380 -2.71 3.75 0.73
CA PHE A 380 -3.62 2.64 1.02
C PHE A 380 -3.09 1.38 0.31
N CYS A 381 -1.79 1.12 0.43
CA CYS A 381 -1.12 0.24 -0.52
C CYS A 381 -1.59 -1.22 -0.45
N GLY A 382 -2.12 -1.68 0.69
CA GLY A 382 -2.70 -3.01 0.86
C GLY A 382 -1.72 -4.11 0.43
N SER A 383 -2.06 -4.82 -0.65
CA SER A 383 -1.20 -5.88 -1.20
C SER A 383 0.08 -5.39 -1.90
N GLY A 384 0.21 -4.07 -2.12
CA GLY A 384 1.40 -3.44 -2.71
C GLY A 384 1.44 -3.48 -4.24
N THR A 385 0.30 -3.61 -4.92
CA THR A 385 0.27 -3.71 -6.40
C THR A 385 0.81 -2.44 -7.05
N THR A 386 0.42 -1.25 -6.57
CA THR A 386 0.86 0.03 -7.12
C THR A 386 2.38 0.15 -7.07
N LEU A 387 2.98 -0.19 -5.93
CA LEU A 387 4.43 -0.13 -5.70
C LEU A 387 5.17 -1.11 -6.60
N ALA A 388 4.68 -2.35 -6.72
CA ALA A 388 5.28 -3.36 -7.60
C ALA A 388 5.23 -2.95 -9.08
N VAL A 389 4.13 -2.34 -9.54
CA VAL A 389 4.01 -1.85 -10.91
C VAL A 389 4.92 -0.63 -11.13
N ALA A 390 4.97 0.31 -10.18
CA ALA A 390 5.87 1.45 -10.24
C ALA A 390 7.34 1.02 -10.33
N GLU A 391 7.74 0.05 -9.50
CA GLU A 391 9.08 -0.56 -9.52
C GLU A 391 9.41 -1.17 -10.88
N LYS A 392 8.52 -2.03 -11.42
CA LYS A 392 8.71 -2.69 -12.73
C LYS A 392 8.84 -1.68 -13.86
N LEU A 393 8.10 -0.58 -13.79
CA LEU A 393 8.11 0.50 -14.77
C LEU A 393 9.25 1.51 -14.54
N GLY A 394 10.08 1.32 -13.52
CA GLY A 394 11.26 2.16 -13.30
C GLY A 394 10.99 3.48 -12.58
N ARG A 395 9.87 3.61 -11.85
CA ARG A 395 9.55 4.76 -11.01
C ARG A 395 10.10 4.58 -9.59
N ARG A 396 10.27 5.68 -8.87
CA ARG A 396 10.46 5.70 -7.41
C ARG A 396 9.10 5.56 -6.74
N TRP A 397 9.04 4.96 -5.55
CA TRP A 397 7.76 4.80 -4.86
C TRP A 397 7.81 4.98 -3.35
N ILE A 398 6.67 5.44 -2.82
CA ILE A 398 6.38 5.57 -1.40
C ILE A 398 5.02 4.91 -1.13
N GLY A 399 4.99 3.88 -0.31
CA GLY A 399 3.77 3.19 0.10
C GLY A 399 3.55 3.26 1.60
N SER A 400 2.30 3.33 2.04
CA SER A 400 1.97 3.14 3.46
C SER A 400 0.70 2.34 3.67
N ASP A 401 0.66 1.61 4.79
CA ASP A 401 -0.53 0.93 5.26
C ASP A 401 -0.54 0.84 6.79
N LEU A 402 -1.74 0.83 7.37
CA LEU A 402 -1.94 0.67 8.81
C LEU A 402 -1.71 -0.80 9.24
N SER A 403 -2.07 -1.76 8.39
CA SER A 403 -1.99 -3.18 8.68
C SER A 403 -0.55 -3.70 8.54
N ARG A 404 -0.02 -4.26 9.62
CA ARG A 404 1.28 -4.93 9.62
C ARG A 404 1.31 -6.10 8.63
N TYR A 405 0.18 -6.78 8.46
CA TYR A 405 0.03 -7.85 7.47
C TYR A 405 0.13 -7.32 6.03
N ALA A 406 -0.51 -6.17 5.72
CA ALA A 406 -0.39 -5.53 4.40
C ALA A 406 1.06 -5.15 4.06
N ILE A 407 1.77 -4.57 5.04
CA ILE A 407 3.21 -4.28 4.92
C ILE A 407 4.00 -5.57 4.68
N HIS A 408 3.70 -6.65 5.40
CA HIS A 408 4.36 -7.95 5.20
C HIS A 408 4.14 -8.52 3.79
N ILE A 409 2.90 -8.53 3.30
CA ILE A 409 2.54 -9.02 1.97
C ILE A 409 3.23 -8.19 0.88
N THR A 410 3.23 -6.87 1.04
CA THR A 410 3.91 -5.94 0.13
C THR A 410 5.41 -6.20 0.09
N ARG A 411 6.07 -6.36 1.25
CA ARG A 411 7.49 -6.74 1.34
C ARG A 411 7.76 -8.02 0.56
N LYS A 412 6.99 -9.09 0.78
CA LYS A 412 7.19 -10.38 0.09
C LYS A 412 7.02 -10.25 -1.43
N ARG A 413 6.03 -9.46 -1.87
CA ARG A 413 5.81 -9.20 -3.30
C ARG A 413 7.01 -8.50 -3.95
N LEU A 414 7.59 -7.52 -3.27
CA LEU A 414 8.76 -6.79 -3.77
C LEU A 414 10.02 -7.66 -3.76
N LEU A 415 10.21 -8.52 -2.76
CA LEU A 415 11.32 -9.48 -2.74
C LEU A 415 11.21 -10.51 -3.89
N ASP A 416 10.00 -10.99 -4.19
CA ASP A 416 9.75 -11.96 -5.28
C ASP A 416 9.58 -11.30 -6.66
N ILE A 417 9.81 -9.99 -6.78
CA ILE A 417 9.48 -9.24 -8.01
C ILE A 417 10.22 -9.74 -9.24
N GLU A 418 11.44 -10.26 -9.08
CA GLU A 418 12.25 -10.81 -10.18
C GLU A 418 11.59 -12.01 -10.86
N ASN A 419 10.79 -12.77 -10.10
CA ASN A 419 10.08 -13.96 -10.57
C ASN A 419 8.66 -13.66 -11.08
N CYS A 420 8.22 -12.42 -10.93
CA CYS A 420 6.91 -11.96 -11.37
C CYS A 420 6.86 -11.68 -12.87
N LYS A 421 5.64 -11.55 -13.40
CA LYS A 421 5.38 -11.19 -14.80
C LYS A 421 6.04 -9.84 -15.15
N ASP A 422 6.72 -9.79 -16.29
CA ASP A 422 7.17 -8.55 -16.92
C ASP A 422 5.97 -7.84 -17.58
N LEU A 423 5.84 -6.54 -17.32
CA LEU A 423 4.73 -5.72 -17.82
C LEU A 423 4.94 -5.21 -19.24
N GLN A 424 6.19 -5.16 -19.71
CA GLN A 424 6.56 -4.69 -21.05
C GLN A 424 6.84 -5.85 -22.01
N ASN A 425 7.17 -7.03 -21.49
CA ASN A 425 7.47 -8.23 -22.29
C ASN A 425 6.51 -9.38 -21.96
N GLU A 426 5.44 -9.52 -22.75
CA GLU A 426 4.44 -10.57 -22.55
C GLU A 426 5.08 -11.98 -22.55
N GLY A 427 4.71 -12.81 -21.57
CA GLY A 427 5.23 -14.18 -21.41
C GLY A 427 6.61 -14.29 -20.74
N LYS A 428 7.29 -13.17 -20.45
CA LYS A 428 8.58 -13.16 -19.75
C LYS A 428 8.44 -12.82 -18.26
N LYS A 429 9.44 -13.25 -17.48
CA LYS A 429 9.64 -12.79 -16.10
C LYS A 429 10.36 -11.45 -16.10
N TYR A 430 10.12 -10.63 -15.07
CA TYR A 430 10.75 -9.32 -14.92
C TYR A 430 12.28 -9.41 -14.81
N GLY A 431 12.79 -10.43 -14.10
CA GLY A 431 14.22 -10.80 -14.12
C GLY A 431 15.16 -9.81 -13.43
N LYS A 432 14.64 -8.77 -12.75
CA LYS A 432 15.42 -7.82 -11.96
C LYS A 432 14.93 -7.85 -10.51
N LYS A 433 15.87 -7.78 -9.56
CA LYS A 433 15.55 -7.57 -8.14
C LYS A 433 14.96 -6.19 -7.93
N ALA A 434 14.14 -6.03 -6.90
CA ALA A 434 13.71 -4.72 -6.44
C ALA A 434 14.92 -3.86 -6.10
N ARG A 435 14.88 -2.58 -6.49
CA ARG A 435 15.84 -1.57 -6.06
C ARG A 435 15.81 -1.42 -4.53
N PRO A 436 16.88 -0.86 -3.92
CA PRO A 436 16.94 -0.72 -2.47
C PRO A 436 15.74 0.03 -1.91
N PHE A 437 15.18 -0.49 -0.83
CA PHE A 437 14.03 0.11 -0.15
C PHE A 437 14.09 -0.08 1.36
N GLU A 438 13.46 0.85 2.07
CA GLU A 438 13.39 0.90 3.53
C GLU A 438 11.99 0.58 4.01
N ILE A 439 11.90 -0.17 5.09
CA ILE A 439 10.68 -0.35 5.86
C ILE A 439 10.74 0.59 7.05
N LEU A 440 9.80 1.52 7.09
CA LEU A 440 9.73 2.58 8.08
C LEU A 440 8.55 2.33 9.03
N ASN A 441 8.65 2.78 10.28
CA ASN A 441 7.59 2.69 11.27
C ASN A 441 7.36 4.04 11.96
N LEU A 442 6.09 4.43 12.08
CA LEU A 442 5.67 5.64 12.81
C LEU A 442 4.99 5.30 14.15
N GLY A 443 4.81 4.02 14.47
CA GLY A 443 4.00 3.54 15.59
C GLY A 443 4.44 4.00 16.99
N LYS A 444 5.67 4.50 17.16
CA LYS A 444 6.12 5.15 18.41
C LYS A 444 5.39 6.47 18.66
N TYR A 445 5.19 7.28 17.62
CA TYR A 445 4.59 8.61 17.75
C TYR A 445 3.06 8.56 17.84
N GLU A 446 2.43 7.55 17.22
CA GLU A 446 1.01 7.22 17.44
C GLU A 446 0.69 7.06 18.92
N ARG A 447 1.52 6.29 19.63
CA ARG A 447 1.38 5.99 21.06
C ARG A 447 1.56 7.24 21.92
N GLN A 448 2.57 8.07 21.62
CA GLN A 448 2.80 9.33 22.33
C GLN A 448 1.64 10.31 22.13
N LEU A 449 1.15 10.48 20.90
CA LEU A 449 0.00 11.32 20.61
C LEU A 449 -1.26 10.85 21.34
N TRP A 450 -1.48 9.54 21.38
CA TRP A 450 -2.58 8.97 22.13
C TRP A 450 -2.46 9.25 23.62
N GLN A 451 -1.27 9.09 24.21
CA GLN A 451 -1.04 9.38 25.62
C GLN A 451 -1.33 10.84 25.93
N VAL A 452 -0.88 11.76 25.08
CA VAL A 452 -1.22 13.18 25.18
C VAL A 452 -2.73 13.36 25.06
N LYS A 453 -3.38 12.96 23.96
CA LYS A 453 -4.82 13.19 23.77
C LYS A 453 -5.71 12.57 24.84
N THR A 454 -5.29 11.45 25.44
CA THR A 454 -6.09 10.69 26.42
C THR A 454 -5.89 11.18 27.85
N PHE A 455 -4.66 11.59 28.21
CA PHE A 455 -4.29 11.89 29.60
C PHE A 455 -3.85 13.35 29.82
N THR A 456 -3.67 14.17 28.78
CA THR A 456 -3.32 15.59 28.97
C THR A 456 -4.53 16.49 29.14
N ASN A 457 -4.76 16.84 30.40
CA ASN A 457 -5.16 18.19 30.81
C ASN A 457 -4.29 18.73 31.98
N LYS A 458 -3.25 18.01 32.46
CA LYS A 458 -2.37 18.38 33.61
C LYS A 458 -0.96 17.72 33.56
N ASP A 459 -0.09 18.10 34.52
CA ASP A 459 1.33 17.74 34.81
C ASP A 459 1.84 16.35 34.35
N GLU A 460 3.11 16.26 33.92
CA GLU A 460 3.77 15.06 33.35
C GLU A 460 3.71 13.84 34.28
N LYS A 461 3.92 14.04 35.59
CA LYS A 461 3.86 12.95 36.58
C LYS A 461 2.45 12.36 36.71
N GLN A 462 1.43 13.21 36.55
CA GLN A 462 0.04 12.77 36.63
C GLN A 462 -0.35 11.96 35.39
N ALA A 463 0.07 12.40 34.20
CA ALA A 463 -0.14 11.66 32.95
C ALA A 463 0.51 10.26 32.97
N LEU A 464 1.71 10.12 33.55
CA LEU A 464 2.35 8.82 33.73
C LEU A 464 1.54 7.91 34.65
N TYR A 465 1.06 8.43 35.78
CA TYR A 465 0.24 7.65 36.71
C TYR A 465 -1.09 7.20 36.09
N GLU A 466 -1.75 8.09 35.34
CA GLU A 466 -3.00 7.77 34.63
C GLU A 466 -2.78 6.70 33.56
N TYR A 467 -1.68 6.79 32.80
CA TYR A 467 -1.26 5.74 31.87
C TYR A 467 -1.05 4.39 32.57
N LEU A 468 -0.25 4.35 33.64
CA LEU A 468 0.04 3.12 34.36
C LEU A 468 -1.24 2.49 34.93
N ALA A 469 -2.09 3.31 35.58
CA ALA A 469 -3.36 2.86 36.11
C ALA A 469 -4.30 2.34 35.01
N PHE A 470 -4.31 2.99 33.85
CA PHE A 470 -5.10 2.58 32.70
C PHE A 470 -4.68 1.21 32.15
N ILE A 471 -3.37 1.01 31.90
CA ILE A 471 -2.86 -0.27 31.41
C ILE A 471 -3.08 -1.39 32.43
N LEU A 472 -2.81 -1.13 33.71
CA LEU A 472 -3.02 -2.12 34.78
C LEU A 472 -4.50 -2.52 34.86
N LYS A 473 -5.42 -1.55 34.77
CA LYS A 473 -6.87 -1.82 34.74
C LYS A 473 -7.25 -2.72 33.57
N LEU A 474 -6.76 -2.43 32.35
CA LEU A 474 -7.02 -3.27 31.18
C LEU A 474 -6.42 -4.67 31.32
N TYR A 475 -5.28 -4.79 31.99
CA TYR A 475 -4.65 -6.08 32.28
C TYR A 475 -5.34 -6.85 33.41
N GLY A 476 -6.25 -6.22 34.17
CA GLY A 476 -6.86 -6.79 35.37
C GLY A 476 -5.89 -6.86 36.56
N ALA A 477 -4.99 -5.89 36.67
CA ALA A 477 -4.06 -5.71 37.78
C ALA A 477 -4.41 -4.43 38.57
N GLU A 478 -4.02 -4.41 39.84
CA GLU A 478 -4.23 -3.27 40.73
C GLU A 478 -2.92 -2.46 40.87
N PRO A 479 -2.97 -1.11 40.81
CA PRO A 479 -1.80 -0.27 41.07
C PRO A 479 -1.27 -0.45 42.49
N ILE A 480 0.06 -0.50 42.65
CA ILE A 480 0.72 -0.58 43.96
C ILE A 480 1.73 0.55 44.12
N SER A 481 2.01 0.93 45.37
CA SER A 481 3.00 1.96 45.71
C SER A 481 4.08 1.38 46.62
N GLY A 482 5.24 2.05 46.69
CA GLY A 482 6.36 1.66 47.54
C GLY A 482 7.44 0.79 46.87
N PHE A 483 7.32 0.55 45.57
CA PHE A 483 8.34 -0.10 44.75
C PHE A 483 9.01 0.93 43.83
N THR A 484 10.28 0.72 43.51
CA THR A 484 11.01 1.59 42.60
C THR A 484 10.63 1.32 41.15
N ASN A 485 10.51 0.04 40.77
CA ASN A 485 10.28 -0.36 39.38
C ASN A 485 8.93 -1.06 39.15
N ILE A 486 8.26 -1.56 40.19
CA ILE A 486 7.00 -2.31 40.03
C ILE A 486 5.80 -1.35 40.12
N HIS A 487 4.86 -1.49 39.17
CA HIS A 487 3.73 -0.58 39.03
C HIS A 487 2.41 -1.17 39.53
N GLY A 488 2.25 -2.50 39.50
CA GLY A 488 1.01 -3.13 39.91
C GLY A 488 1.14 -4.56 40.40
N ARG A 489 0.01 -5.15 40.77
CA ARG A 489 -0.11 -6.53 41.25
C ARG A 489 -1.33 -7.22 40.66
N LYS A 490 -1.17 -8.48 40.24
CA LYS A 490 -2.25 -9.34 39.74
C LYS A 490 -2.22 -10.67 40.47
N GLY A 491 -3.04 -10.81 41.52
CA GLY A 491 -2.98 -11.96 42.42
C GLY A 491 -1.61 -12.06 43.12
N ASN A 492 -0.86 -13.12 42.81
CA ASN A 492 0.50 -13.34 43.33
C ASN A 492 1.63 -12.84 42.41
N ALA A 493 1.28 -12.28 41.24
CA ALA A 493 2.27 -11.72 40.33
C ALA A 493 2.46 -10.22 40.56
N LEU A 494 3.72 -9.78 40.59
CA LEU A 494 4.06 -8.36 40.44
C LEU A 494 4.01 -7.98 38.96
N VAL A 495 3.68 -6.73 38.66
CA VAL A 495 3.49 -6.24 37.29
C VAL A 495 4.34 -5.00 37.04
N TYR A 496 5.23 -5.11 36.05
CA TYR A 496 5.93 -4.00 35.42
C TYR A 496 5.17 -3.56 34.17
N VAL A 497 5.12 -2.25 33.93
CA VAL A 497 4.54 -1.68 32.71
C VAL A 497 5.59 -0.77 32.08
N GLY A 498 6.01 -1.12 30.86
CA GLY A 498 6.99 -0.36 30.10
C GLY A 498 6.48 1.00 29.68
N ALA A 499 7.42 1.89 29.38
CA ALA A 499 7.12 3.21 28.87
C ALA A 499 6.43 3.14 27.50
N VAL A 500 5.66 4.18 27.19
CA VAL A 500 4.91 4.29 25.92
C VAL A 500 5.87 4.46 24.73
N ASP A 501 7.01 5.10 24.98
CA ASP A 501 7.93 5.66 23.99
C ASP A 501 9.30 4.98 23.93
N SER A 502 9.57 3.98 24.77
CA SER A 502 10.80 3.18 24.70
C SER A 502 10.52 1.68 24.78
N PRO A 503 11.32 0.84 24.12
CA PRO A 503 11.28 -0.59 24.34
C PRO A 503 11.64 -0.90 25.79
N VAL A 504 11.07 -1.99 26.33
CA VAL A 504 11.48 -2.52 27.62
C VAL A 504 12.88 -3.10 27.50
N THR A 505 13.81 -2.58 28.30
CA THR A 505 15.23 -2.90 28.30
C THR A 505 15.55 -4.09 29.18
N ILE A 506 16.69 -4.74 28.91
CA ILE A 506 17.21 -5.85 29.70
C ILE A 506 17.43 -5.41 31.14
N GLN A 507 17.95 -4.19 31.33
CA GLN A 507 18.21 -3.64 32.66
C GLN A 507 16.92 -3.41 33.46
N GLU A 508 15.87 -2.84 32.85
CA GLU A 508 14.57 -2.65 33.50
C GLU A 508 13.96 -3.99 33.95
N VAL A 509 14.11 -5.02 33.13
CA VAL A 509 13.63 -6.36 33.50
C VAL A 509 14.46 -6.96 34.64
N ILE A 510 15.79 -6.81 34.62
CA ILE A 510 16.67 -7.23 35.72
C ILE A 510 16.27 -6.53 37.02
N ASP A 511 16.01 -5.23 36.96
CA ASP A 511 15.61 -4.43 38.13
C ASP A 511 14.24 -4.85 38.67
N ALA A 512 13.29 -5.15 37.79
CA ALA A 512 11.99 -5.71 38.17
C ALA A 512 12.11 -7.12 38.79
N ILE A 513 12.99 -7.98 38.27
CA ILE A 513 13.31 -9.31 38.84
C ILE A 513 13.90 -9.15 40.25
N ASN A 514 14.84 -8.21 40.42
CA ASN A 514 15.45 -7.92 41.71
C ASN A 514 14.43 -7.45 42.75
N ASP A 515 13.48 -6.60 42.37
CA ASP A 515 12.42 -6.13 43.26
C ASP A 515 11.44 -7.26 43.61
N CYS A 516 11.13 -8.15 42.66
CA CYS A 516 10.33 -9.35 42.92
C CYS A 516 11.00 -10.27 43.95
N LYS A 517 12.32 -10.45 43.84
CA LYS A 517 13.15 -11.21 44.78
C LYS A 517 13.17 -10.59 46.18
N LYS A 518 13.35 -9.27 46.30
CA LYS A 518 13.39 -8.57 47.60
C LYS A 518 12.11 -8.78 48.42
N VAL A 519 10.96 -8.86 47.75
CA VAL A 519 9.65 -9.01 48.41
C VAL A 519 9.20 -10.47 48.49
N GLY A 520 10.04 -11.41 48.05
CA GLY A 520 9.77 -12.85 48.13
C GLY A 520 8.66 -13.34 47.21
N GLN A 521 8.32 -12.56 46.18
CA GLN A 521 7.36 -12.97 45.16
C GLN A 521 8.02 -13.89 44.13
N LYS A 522 7.25 -14.80 43.56
CA LYS A 522 7.75 -15.85 42.65
C LYS A 522 7.23 -15.72 41.23
N GLU A 523 6.43 -14.69 40.93
CA GLU A 523 5.87 -14.45 39.61
C GLU A 523 5.96 -12.97 39.26
N LEU A 524 6.46 -12.67 38.06
CA LEU A 524 6.63 -11.31 37.53
C LEU A 524 6.04 -11.26 36.12
N HIS A 525 5.15 -10.31 35.88
CA HIS A 525 4.61 -9.99 34.56
C HIS A 525 5.17 -8.66 34.10
N ILE A 526 5.64 -8.60 32.87
CA ILE A 526 6.19 -7.38 32.28
C ILE A 526 5.38 -7.07 31.04
N LEU A 527 4.70 -5.93 31.04
CA LEU A 527 3.86 -5.47 29.94
C LEU A 527 4.66 -4.43 29.14
N GLY A 528 4.96 -4.70 27.88
CA GLY A 528 5.74 -3.80 27.03
C GLY A 528 5.08 -3.58 25.68
N TRP A 529 5.17 -2.36 25.14
CA TRP A 529 4.79 -2.11 23.75
C TRP A 529 5.81 -2.72 22.78
N GLU A 530 7.09 -2.61 23.14
CA GLU A 530 8.25 -3.09 22.39
C GLU A 530 9.30 -3.61 23.38
N TRP A 531 10.30 -4.34 22.89
CA TRP A 531 11.30 -5.03 23.71
C TRP A 531 12.70 -4.83 23.14
N GLU A 532 13.71 -4.72 24.01
CA GLU A 532 15.11 -4.70 23.62
C GLU A 532 15.51 -6.02 22.93
N MET A 533 16.43 -5.93 21.98
CA MET A 533 16.89 -7.09 21.22
C MET A 533 17.68 -8.07 22.08
N GLY A 534 17.51 -9.38 21.83
CA GLY A 534 18.19 -10.44 22.60
C GLY A 534 17.65 -10.65 24.01
N LEU A 535 16.58 -9.93 24.39
CA LEU A 535 16.01 -9.94 25.73
C LEU A 535 15.44 -11.31 26.13
N ASN A 536 14.84 -12.06 25.21
CA ASN A 536 14.09 -13.27 25.58
C ASN A 536 14.97 -14.39 26.18
N ASP A 537 16.13 -14.70 25.61
CA ASP A 537 16.93 -15.86 26.07
C ASP A 537 17.65 -15.59 27.39
N ALA A 538 18.44 -14.52 27.42
CA ALA A 538 19.24 -14.17 28.59
C ALA A 538 18.37 -13.95 29.83
N ILE A 539 17.19 -13.35 29.65
CA ILE A 539 16.32 -13.03 30.78
C ILE A 539 15.51 -14.23 31.22
N GLN A 540 15.05 -15.09 30.31
CA GLN A 540 14.36 -16.31 30.72
C GLN A 540 15.31 -17.24 31.48
N GLU A 541 16.59 -17.31 31.10
CA GLU A 541 17.62 -18.02 31.87
C GLU A 541 17.88 -17.37 33.24
N LEU A 542 18.00 -16.04 33.29
CA LEU A 542 18.18 -15.32 34.55
C LEU A 542 16.99 -15.51 35.50
N ALA A 543 15.77 -15.38 35.00
CA ALA A 543 14.55 -15.59 35.78
C ALA A 543 14.45 -17.02 36.32
N LYS A 544 14.81 -18.02 35.50
CA LYS A 544 14.91 -19.43 35.94
C LYS A 544 15.94 -19.60 37.05
N LYS A 545 17.13 -19.00 36.91
CA LYS A 545 18.20 -19.03 37.92
C LYS A 545 17.74 -18.44 39.25
N GLU A 546 16.98 -17.34 39.19
CA GLU A 546 16.41 -16.66 40.36
C GLU A 546 15.09 -17.28 40.86
N LYS A 547 14.62 -18.39 40.25
CA LYS A 547 13.38 -19.10 40.58
C LYS A 547 12.11 -18.21 40.50
N ILE A 548 12.11 -17.24 39.60
CA ILE A 548 10.97 -16.36 39.32
C ILE A 548 10.32 -16.79 38.01
N LYS A 549 9.00 -16.98 38.03
CA LYS A 549 8.19 -17.21 36.83
C LYS A 549 7.97 -15.88 36.11
N LEU A 550 8.68 -15.66 35.03
CA LEU A 550 8.60 -14.45 34.22
C LEU A 550 7.62 -14.62 33.06
N LYS A 551 6.67 -13.68 32.92
CA LYS A 551 5.80 -13.58 31.75
C LYS A 551 5.99 -12.23 31.08
N LEU A 552 6.44 -12.25 29.84
CA LEU A 552 6.57 -11.06 29.01
C LEU A 552 5.33 -10.94 28.14
N ARG A 553 4.66 -9.79 28.18
CA ARG A 553 3.37 -9.56 27.51
C ARG A 553 3.40 -8.30 26.66
N ILE A 554 2.90 -8.39 25.44
CA ILE A 554 2.77 -7.26 24.53
C ILE A 554 1.54 -6.45 24.92
N ILE A 555 1.70 -5.13 25.06
CA ILE A 555 0.58 -4.20 25.20
C ILE A 555 -0.08 -4.06 23.81
N PRO A 556 -1.35 -4.46 23.66
CA PRO A 556 -2.04 -4.41 22.38
C PRO A 556 -2.26 -2.94 21.92
N LYS A 557 -2.15 -2.65 20.61
CA LYS A 557 -2.46 -1.32 20.02
C LYS A 557 -3.91 -0.91 20.23
N GLU A 558 -4.78 -1.88 20.47
CA GLU A 558 -6.20 -1.77 20.80
C GLU A 558 -6.48 -0.88 22.01
N VAL A 559 -5.51 -0.77 22.90
CA VAL A 559 -5.51 0.14 24.04
C VAL A 559 -5.66 1.60 23.60
N LEU A 560 -5.20 1.93 22.38
CA LEU A 560 -5.28 3.28 21.83
C LEU A 560 -6.71 3.67 21.42
N GLU A 561 -7.64 2.70 21.33
CA GLU A 561 -9.01 2.89 20.86
C GLU A 561 -10.00 2.93 22.04
N ALA A 562 -10.59 4.09 22.29
CA ALA A 562 -11.50 4.31 23.42
C ALA A 562 -12.73 3.37 23.42
N GLU A 563 -13.16 2.89 22.26
CA GLU A 563 -14.29 1.97 22.15
C GLU A 563 -13.94 0.50 22.41
N ALA A 564 -12.77 0.03 21.96
CA ALA A 564 -12.30 -1.32 22.25
C ALA A 564 -12.18 -1.52 23.77
N VAL A 565 -11.68 -0.49 24.44
CA VAL A 565 -11.60 -0.39 25.90
C VAL A 565 -12.97 -0.47 26.57
N LYS A 566 -14.00 0.20 26.01
CA LYS A 566 -15.38 0.16 26.55
C LYS A 566 -16.05 -1.20 26.43
N LYS A 567 -15.77 -1.94 25.35
CA LYS A 567 -16.33 -3.28 25.11
C LYS A 567 -15.66 -4.36 25.97
N GLY A 568 -14.45 -4.09 26.47
CA GLY A 568 -13.69 -5.04 27.29
C GLY A 568 -12.90 -6.07 26.48
N ASP A 569 -12.69 -5.83 25.19
CA ASP A 569 -12.09 -6.78 24.24
C ASP A 569 -10.54 -6.70 24.19
N ILE A 570 -9.89 -6.17 25.24
CA ILE A 570 -8.45 -5.97 25.27
C ILE A 570 -7.73 -7.22 25.80
N GLN A 571 -6.84 -7.80 25.00
CA GLN A 571 -6.07 -9.00 25.38
C GLN A 571 -4.56 -8.81 25.22
N PHE A 572 -3.80 -9.20 26.23
CA PHE A 572 -2.34 -9.06 26.28
C PHE A 572 -1.67 -10.39 25.89
N PHE A 573 -0.97 -10.40 24.77
CA PHE A 573 -0.33 -11.59 24.18
C PHE A 573 1.07 -11.83 24.78
N GLU A 574 1.56 -13.07 24.86
CA GLU A 574 3.00 -13.26 25.16
C GLU A 574 3.86 -12.95 23.94
N LEU A 575 5.17 -12.87 24.15
CA LEU A 575 6.13 -12.82 23.06
C LEU A 575 6.29 -14.21 22.42
N ALA A 576 6.26 -14.24 21.08
CA ALA A 576 6.72 -15.40 20.34
C ALA A 576 8.24 -15.57 20.46
N TYR A 577 8.71 -16.79 20.30
CA TYR A 577 10.13 -17.16 20.41
C TYR A 577 10.48 -18.25 19.40
N PHE A 578 11.67 -18.20 18.80
CA PHE A 578 12.22 -19.28 17.96
C PHE A 578 13.56 -19.76 18.49
N LYS A 579 13.95 -21.00 18.14
CA LYS A 579 15.28 -21.54 18.41
C LYS A 579 16.10 -21.65 17.12
N VAL A 580 17.35 -21.19 17.17
CA VAL A 580 18.35 -21.37 16.11
C VAL A 580 19.53 -22.16 16.62
N ASP A 581 19.95 -23.18 15.87
CA ASP A 581 21.23 -23.84 16.06
C ASP A 581 22.26 -23.20 15.11
N ILE A 582 23.46 -22.90 15.63
CA ILE A 582 24.54 -22.26 14.87
C ILE A 582 25.73 -23.22 14.80
N ILE A 583 26.14 -23.54 13.58
CA ILE A 583 27.29 -24.40 13.29
C ILE A 583 28.38 -23.54 12.64
N ILE A 584 29.57 -23.55 13.23
CA ILE A 584 30.74 -22.78 12.76
C ILE A 584 31.81 -23.75 12.29
N ASN A 585 32.21 -23.62 11.02
CA ASN A 585 33.24 -24.44 10.38
C ASN A 585 34.29 -23.53 9.71
N GLY A 586 35.36 -23.21 10.45
CA GLY A 586 36.33 -22.20 10.02
C GLY A 586 35.63 -20.88 9.76
N LYS A 587 35.70 -20.39 8.52
CA LYS A 587 35.05 -19.15 8.05
C LYS A 587 33.57 -19.26 7.67
N ALA A 588 33.04 -20.48 7.59
CA ALA A 588 31.65 -20.71 7.23
C ALA A 588 30.77 -20.82 8.48
N VAL A 589 29.64 -20.12 8.46
CA VAL A 589 28.59 -20.25 9.47
C VAL A 589 27.30 -20.72 8.81
N GLU A 590 26.70 -21.75 9.40
CA GLU A 590 25.37 -22.24 9.05
C GLU A 590 24.44 -22.04 10.25
N LEU A 591 23.29 -21.40 10.00
CA LEU A 591 22.20 -21.29 10.96
C LEU A 591 21.07 -22.21 10.53
N GLU A 592 20.52 -22.97 11.48
CA GLU A 592 19.35 -23.81 11.27
C GLU A 592 18.23 -23.44 12.24
N LEU A 593 17.09 -23.05 11.70
CA LEU A 593 15.88 -22.79 12.49
C LEU A 593 15.28 -24.12 12.94
N LYS A 594 15.20 -24.34 14.26
CA LYS A 594 14.79 -25.63 14.86
C LYS A 594 13.39 -25.65 15.43
N ASP A 595 12.92 -24.50 15.93
CA ASP A 595 11.63 -24.40 16.61
C ASP A 595 11.07 -22.98 16.55
N PHE A 596 9.75 -22.85 16.64
CA PHE A 596 9.05 -21.57 16.81
C PHE A 596 7.75 -21.77 17.57
N VAL A 597 7.61 -20.99 18.64
CA VAL A 597 6.48 -21.05 19.55
C VAL A 597 5.71 -19.75 19.43
N ILE A 598 4.48 -19.84 18.95
CA ILE A 598 3.49 -18.77 19.07
C ILE A 598 2.74 -18.96 20.39
N PRO A 599 2.56 -17.89 21.18
CA PRO A 599 1.85 -17.99 22.44
C PRO A 599 0.33 -18.00 22.27
N HIS A 600 -0.36 -18.65 23.21
CA HIS A 600 -1.83 -18.74 23.30
C HIS A 600 -2.49 -19.16 21.98
N THR A 601 -2.09 -20.33 21.45
CA THR A 601 -2.69 -20.89 20.24
C THR A 601 -4.20 -21.06 20.36
N ASP A 602 -4.73 -21.22 21.57
CA ASP A 602 -6.15 -21.31 21.90
C ASP A 602 -6.99 -20.09 21.48
N LEU A 603 -6.38 -18.91 21.35
CA LEU A 603 -7.04 -17.69 20.87
C LEU A 603 -7.05 -17.58 19.35
N ILE A 604 -6.26 -18.41 18.67
CA ILE A 604 -6.24 -18.48 17.22
C ILE A 604 -7.51 -19.22 16.78
N PRO A 605 -8.22 -18.77 15.72
CA PRO A 605 -9.38 -19.50 15.22
C PRO A 605 -9.11 -21.00 15.07
N GLU A 606 -10.05 -21.85 15.52
CA GLU A 606 -9.90 -23.31 15.49
C GLU A 606 -9.50 -23.82 14.11
N ASP A 607 -10.02 -23.21 13.04
CA ASP A 607 -9.71 -23.59 11.66
C ASP A 607 -8.25 -23.28 11.25
N VAL A 608 -7.55 -22.37 11.93
CA VAL A 608 -6.11 -22.12 11.74
C VAL A 608 -5.31 -23.12 12.58
N GLN A 609 -5.73 -23.39 13.81
CA GLN A 609 -5.08 -24.36 14.69
C GLN A 609 -5.08 -25.76 14.04
N ASP A 610 -6.23 -26.20 13.54
CA ASP A 610 -6.43 -27.50 12.89
C ASP A 610 -5.54 -27.69 11.66
N LYS A 611 -5.24 -26.60 10.95
CA LYS A 611 -4.43 -26.60 9.72
C LYS A 611 -2.94 -26.41 9.98
N THR A 612 -2.57 -26.05 11.19
CA THR A 612 -1.16 -25.87 11.58
C THR A 612 -0.65 -27.16 12.20
N LYS A 613 0.06 -27.98 11.41
CA LYS A 613 0.48 -29.33 11.83
C LYS A 613 1.87 -29.35 12.44
N LYS A 614 2.75 -28.47 11.99
CA LYS A 614 4.14 -28.33 12.46
C LYS A 614 4.48 -26.88 12.75
N TRP A 615 5.46 -26.66 13.63
CA TRP A 615 5.86 -25.31 14.05
C TRP A 615 6.29 -24.42 12.86
N THR A 616 6.86 -25.00 11.80
CA THR A 616 7.26 -24.23 10.62
C THR A 616 6.08 -23.62 9.88
N ASP A 617 4.87 -24.17 10.02
CA ASP A 617 3.67 -23.67 9.35
C ASP A 617 3.25 -22.29 9.84
N TRP A 618 3.64 -21.95 11.07
CA TRP A 618 3.47 -20.64 11.67
C TRP A 618 4.38 -19.57 11.07
N ILE A 619 5.48 -19.95 10.43
CA ILE A 619 6.47 -19.01 9.89
C ILE A 619 6.21 -18.81 8.39
N ASP A 620 6.03 -17.56 8.00
CA ASP A 620 5.80 -17.19 6.60
C ASP A 620 7.03 -16.54 5.95
N TYR A 621 7.93 -16.02 6.78
CA TYR A 621 9.18 -15.37 6.38
C TYR A 621 10.21 -15.43 7.52
N TRP A 622 11.49 -15.60 7.18
CA TRP A 622 12.58 -15.28 8.10
C TRP A 622 13.80 -14.73 7.33
N ALA A 623 14.64 -14.00 8.03
CA ALA A 623 15.80 -13.34 7.47
C ALA A 623 16.96 -13.26 8.46
N VAL A 624 18.16 -13.11 7.92
CA VAL A 624 19.40 -13.08 8.66
C VAL A 624 20.25 -11.90 8.19
N ASP A 625 20.77 -11.16 9.15
CA ASP A 625 21.88 -10.24 8.98
C ASP A 625 23.11 -10.87 9.62
N PHE A 626 24.07 -11.27 8.80
CA PHE A 626 25.27 -11.98 9.24
C PHE A 626 26.36 -11.06 9.81
N ASP A 627 26.28 -9.75 9.63
CA ASP A 627 27.31 -8.81 10.10
C ASP A 627 26.65 -7.63 10.83
N PHE A 628 25.76 -7.95 11.76
CA PHE A 628 25.00 -6.97 12.52
C PHE A 628 25.91 -6.11 13.40
N LYS A 629 25.84 -4.78 13.29
CA LYS A 629 26.76 -3.87 13.99
C LYS A 629 26.10 -3.12 15.15
N ASN A 630 24.97 -3.64 15.65
CA ASN A 630 24.05 -2.94 16.54
C ASN A 630 23.40 -1.70 15.88
N ASP A 631 23.30 -1.75 14.56
CA ASP A 631 22.69 -0.76 13.67
C ASP A 631 21.31 -1.24 13.17
N THR A 632 20.75 -0.56 12.18
CA THR A 632 19.49 -0.99 11.54
C THR A 632 19.67 -2.36 10.86
N PHE A 633 18.68 -3.25 11.01
CA PHE A 633 18.70 -4.57 10.38
C PHE A 633 18.89 -4.46 8.86
N ASN A 634 20.01 -5.02 8.37
CA ASN A 634 20.32 -5.10 6.95
C ASN A 634 20.06 -6.51 6.44
N ASN A 635 19.11 -6.65 5.52
CA ASN A 635 18.71 -7.94 5.00
C ASN A 635 19.83 -8.59 4.16
N GLY A 636 20.60 -9.50 4.77
CA GLY A 636 21.69 -10.23 4.10
C GLY A 636 21.23 -11.54 3.45
N TRP A 637 20.28 -12.23 4.07
CA TRP A 637 19.68 -13.46 3.58
C TRP A 637 18.22 -13.55 4.01
N THR A 638 17.37 -14.18 3.20
CA THR A 638 15.96 -14.41 3.55
C THR A 638 15.41 -15.69 2.93
N SER A 639 14.41 -16.26 3.58
CA SER A 639 13.59 -17.36 3.08
C SER A 639 12.13 -17.07 3.43
N TYR A 640 11.25 -17.21 2.44
CA TYR A 640 9.85 -16.85 2.58
C TYR A 640 8.97 -17.70 1.68
N ARG A 641 7.74 -17.93 2.12
CA ARG A 641 6.80 -18.77 1.38
C ARG A 641 6.11 -17.97 0.28
N THR A 642 6.26 -18.34 -0.99
CA THR A 642 5.48 -17.76 -2.09
C THR A 642 4.21 -18.57 -2.37
N LYS A 643 3.38 -18.13 -3.31
CA LYS A 643 2.21 -18.90 -3.74
C LYS A 643 2.57 -20.12 -4.56
N LYS A 644 3.64 -20.02 -5.33
CA LYS A 644 4.10 -21.08 -6.24
C LYS A 644 4.89 -22.11 -5.46
N ASP A 645 5.80 -21.62 -4.62
CA ASP A 645 6.65 -22.41 -3.76
C ASP A 645 6.40 -22.00 -2.30
N ARG A 646 5.73 -22.90 -1.57
CA ARG A 646 5.44 -22.72 -0.15
C ARG A 646 6.53 -23.33 0.72
N THR A 647 7.57 -23.95 0.19
CA THR A 647 8.65 -24.50 1.03
C THR A 647 9.37 -23.36 1.74
N LEU A 648 9.80 -23.63 2.98
CA LEU A 648 10.59 -22.68 3.76
C LEU A 648 11.97 -23.30 3.95
N ASN A 649 13.00 -22.71 3.33
CA ASN A 649 14.36 -23.09 3.63
C ASN A 649 14.67 -22.71 5.08
N LEU A 650 15.01 -23.69 5.92
CA LEU A 650 15.31 -23.53 7.33
C LEU A 650 16.81 -23.32 7.61
N LYS A 651 17.64 -23.30 6.57
CA LYS A 651 19.08 -23.15 6.65
C LYS A 651 19.56 -21.89 5.94
N ALA A 652 20.32 -21.07 6.66
CA ALA A 652 21.01 -19.91 6.12
C ALA A 652 22.52 -20.14 6.25
N THR A 653 23.26 -19.95 5.17
CA THR A 653 24.72 -20.11 5.16
C THR A 653 25.40 -18.81 4.75
N HIS A 654 26.53 -18.52 5.39
CA HIS A 654 27.39 -17.38 5.06
C HIS A 654 28.86 -17.76 5.26
N ASN A 655 29.72 -17.18 4.43
CA ASN A 655 31.16 -17.38 4.53
C ASN A 655 31.84 -16.02 4.70
N TYR A 656 32.48 -15.81 5.84
CA TYR A 656 33.17 -14.57 6.15
C TYR A 656 34.50 -14.47 5.41
N GLU A 657 34.88 -13.26 5.02
CA GLU A 657 36.20 -13.02 4.40
C GLU A 657 37.33 -13.15 5.42
N LYS A 658 37.11 -12.68 6.64
CA LYS A 658 38.09 -12.61 7.73
C LYS A 658 37.63 -13.41 8.95
N PRO A 659 38.54 -14.04 9.71
CA PRO A 659 38.20 -14.57 11.02
C PRO A 659 37.95 -13.41 11.99
N GLY A 660 37.12 -13.64 13.01
CA GLY A 660 36.76 -12.61 13.97
C GLY A 660 35.48 -12.93 14.73
N LYS A 661 35.10 -11.99 15.61
CA LYS A 661 33.83 -12.02 16.32
C LYS A 661 32.79 -11.24 15.51
N TYR A 662 31.65 -11.87 15.27
CA TYR A 662 30.53 -11.31 14.53
C TYR A 662 29.25 -11.42 15.36
N LYS A 663 28.31 -10.51 15.12
CA LYS A 663 26.94 -10.64 15.63
C LYS A 663 26.02 -10.98 14.48
N ILE A 664 25.19 -12.00 14.67
CA ILE A 664 24.18 -12.43 13.71
C ILE A 664 22.81 -12.05 14.25
N PHE A 665 22.08 -11.25 13.48
CA PHE A 665 20.69 -10.91 13.78
C PHE A 665 19.77 -11.84 12.99
N VAL A 666 18.88 -12.56 13.68
CA VAL A 666 17.87 -13.43 13.07
C VAL A 666 16.49 -12.85 13.32
N LYS A 667 15.68 -12.79 12.26
CA LYS A 667 14.31 -12.27 12.28
C LYS A 667 13.36 -13.33 11.72
N ALA A 668 12.31 -13.68 12.44
CA ALA A 668 11.25 -14.57 11.97
C ALA A 668 9.90 -13.84 12.03
N ILE A 669 9.06 -14.07 11.04
CA ILE A 669 7.80 -13.36 10.85
C ILE A 669 6.72 -14.40 10.62
N ASP A 670 5.72 -14.36 11.48
CA ASP A 670 4.64 -15.34 11.46
C ASP A 670 3.61 -15.07 10.36
N ILE A 671 2.67 -16.00 10.19
CA ILE A 671 1.55 -15.89 9.24
C ILE A 671 0.61 -14.69 9.50
N PHE A 672 0.74 -14.01 10.64
CA PHE A 672 0.00 -12.80 10.99
C PHE A 672 0.82 -11.52 10.76
N GLY A 673 2.09 -11.65 10.35
CA GLY A 673 3.01 -10.54 10.11
C GLY A 673 3.68 -10.01 11.38
N ILE A 674 3.62 -10.73 12.51
CA ILE A 674 4.32 -10.35 13.74
C ILE A 674 5.79 -10.75 13.63
N ASP A 675 6.69 -9.80 13.81
CA ASP A 675 8.13 -10.03 13.82
C ASP A 675 8.58 -10.45 15.22
N THR A 676 9.34 -11.54 15.27
CA THR A 676 10.15 -11.99 16.40
C THR A 676 11.62 -11.91 15.98
N SER A 677 12.52 -11.54 16.89
CA SER A 677 13.95 -11.43 16.54
C SER A 677 14.90 -11.75 17.70
N GLN A 678 16.10 -12.24 17.36
CA GLN A 678 17.16 -12.61 18.30
C GLN A 678 18.54 -12.28 17.71
N VAL A 679 19.52 -12.08 18.59
CA VAL A 679 20.91 -11.79 18.21
C VAL A 679 21.81 -12.83 18.84
N TYR A 680 22.75 -13.34 18.05
CA TYR A 680 23.74 -14.32 18.48
C TYR A 680 25.14 -13.79 18.24
N GLU A 681 26.03 -13.95 19.21
CA GLU A 681 27.46 -13.68 19.01
C GLU A 681 28.15 -14.97 18.54
N VAL A 682 28.93 -14.87 17.47
CA VAL A 682 29.69 -15.98 16.91
C VAL A 682 31.16 -15.61 16.78
N GLU A 683 32.04 -16.58 17.01
CA GLU A 683 33.47 -16.42 16.82
C GLU A 683 33.93 -17.38 15.72
N VAL A 684 34.41 -16.79 14.63
CA VAL A 684 34.75 -17.47 13.39
C VAL A 684 36.26 -17.60 13.32
N THR A 685 36.75 -18.83 13.19
CA THR A 685 38.18 -19.16 13.23
C THR A 685 38.76 -19.32 11.81
N PRO A 686 40.10 -19.24 11.64
CA PRO A 686 40.76 -19.27 10.34
C PRO A 686 40.42 -20.47 9.45
#